data_AF-A0A7K0D7R0-F1
#
_entry.id   AF-A0A7K0D7R0-F1
#
_cell.length_a   1.000
_cell.length_b   1.000
_cell.length_c   1.000
_cell.angle_alpha   90.00
_cell.angle_beta   90.00
_cell.angle_gamma   90.00
#
_symmetry.space_group_name_H-M   'P 1'
#
loop_
_entity.id
_entity.type
_entity.pdbx_description
1 polymer ?
#
loop_
_entity_poly.entity_id
_entity_poly.type
_entity_poly.pdbx_seq_one_letter_code
_entity_poly.pdbx_strand_id
1 'polypeptide(L)'
;MEPVSDEMSAFIFRMWRREWGDEGWSHAPRMLIRLSEADRVLPARLSWTTRDGVRSTLGFAPDMASCYGHRQDGDGRVLELMGELADWDAPGGEVAHGYEFATETTEIDAGPTDPGNSTGRLRILIDDGDRTELATAEWSTESGDTSSITLVSRDVGDLVAGVTASAEHRAAGEVAANLLRASDEKWFAPRRRATLEFRMTAPTTVDQYVLTSANDAPDRDPSAWTLRGSLDGQRWHTLDIRSDRSFTDRHQSRTYRIAEPVPYTHYRLDITGNHGSPDLQLRDVRFLADDGFAGFRRPAGLAPLTYRGTVAARASAVAPQSGDPKAPRPDQPSAQADVAATAFSEYIAPSAARSATVPLKAAEVHQQKLTNEQMRVELTPMVAAEFRPMMQAQVSRAVPAREALQTRQVAAHEVGPDTSRWQYGGSWLPLGGSLSMQSLTSPSGRFTALHSPYEPSFAVRDNSTRERVWISDSPGSHLLCLGPDGDLVGWDHHGNHMWSTGTAWLGVQRLELRDSGELALVDTEGETVWSTGIPDVPADAESRPVPRGARLRRGESLCGQSLTSDDGSTVLFHDGRVVRIIMNGQTSHWDVFPDTENALTLDDDGFLRMRDANGTVLQQISGPGVELVVERGGAELLDENGALVWASSPRAHRPAPIREPALAQDDTLTAWFTTLLGDAYAVSVARDTTPEEALGKLGVTPGLGTWTELRRYRDAMNPAGGAIVAALAVGSHVLLMTDDPHLRTKAPAAWVATVRQSGCDLAEFTVQQDGEVVTEIREFPRRRRGTRIPEVATALHELVHDLHRHTLLFRTAGIVPDAVALSGELLGGVLQPKARSTSTTEPLLVIEGWESMTPLVIRTDFTDDDAWNRLLEQMRTPWIDNDPVDPHPVTDPRLAGATTEQVLREVCDALPQPETPGAIFIADAITMREPELPLLAVTTEWDGLPFEEEDEEFITQFRLVPDAAIEISTNLDLANMDFEDFAEEGVYERMT
;
A
#
# COMPACT_ATOMS: atom_id res chain seq x y z
N MET A 1 -32.38 -22.58 4.06
CA MET A 1 -32.09 -21.62 2.98
C MET A 1 -33.12 -21.89 1.89
N GLU A 2 -33.99 -20.93 1.57
CA GLU A 2 -34.89 -21.08 0.44
C GLU A 2 -34.06 -21.07 -0.86
N PRO A 3 -34.35 -21.93 -1.85
CA PRO A 3 -33.71 -21.84 -3.15
C PRO A 3 -34.04 -20.49 -3.78
N VAL A 4 -33.09 -19.96 -4.56
CA VAL A 4 -33.33 -18.79 -5.42
C VAL A 4 -34.61 -19.07 -6.23
N SER A 5 -35.64 -18.24 -6.07
CA SER A 5 -37.00 -18.45 -6.61
C SER A 5 -36.98 -18.73 -8.13
N ASP A 6 -37.77 -19.72 -8.58
CA ASP A 6 -37.96 -20.12 -9.98
C ASP A 6 -38.56 -19.02 -10.90
N GLU A 7 -38.94 -17.86 -10.36
CA GLU A 7 -39.56 -16.75 -11.13
C GLU A 7 -38.54 -15.70 -11.65
N MET A 8 -37.26 -16.07 -11.84
CA MET A 8 -36.19 -15.12 -12.13
C MET A 8 -35.82 -14.99 -13.62
N SER A 9 -36.32 -13.97 -14.31
CA SER A 9 -35.83 -13.55 -15.65
C SER A 9 -34.32 -13.27 -15.64
N ALA A 10 -33.55 -13.84 -16.56
CA ALA A 10 -32.11 -13.67 -16.70
C ALA A 10 -31.73 -13.54 -18.19
N PHE A 11 -30.66 -12.84 -18.52
CA PHE A 11 -30.17 -12.78 -19.90
C PHE A 11 -29.38 -14.04 -20.21
N ILE A 12 -29.81 -14.78 -21.23
CA ILE A 12 -29.16 -16.02 -21.66
C ILE A 12 -28.45 -15.76 -22.98
N PHE A 13 -27.13 -15.80 -22.98
CA PHE A 13 -26.32 -15.64 -24.19
C PHE A 13 -25.82 -16.99 -24.70
N ARG A 14 -25.93 -17.19 -26.01
CA ARG A 14 -25.13 -18.19 -26.72
C ARG A 14 -23.74 -17.62 -26.89
N MET A 15 -22.72 -18.40 -26.51
CA MET A 15 -21.34 -17.92 -26.50
C MET A 15 -20.47 -18.67 -27.51
N TRP A 16 -19.47 -17.95 -27.98
CA TRP A 16 -18.35 -18.45 -28.76
C TRP A 16 -17.04 -17.98 -28.15
N ARG A 17 -15.99 -18.77 -28.33
CA ARG A 17 -14.64 -18.46 -27.89
C ARG A 17 -13.60 -18.79 -28.95
N ARG A 18 -12.46 -18.13 -28.87
CA ARG A 18 -11.24 -18.45 -29.61
C ARG A 18 -10.00 -18.10 -28.80
N GLU A 19 -8.88 -18.77 -29.07
CA GLU A 19 -7.60 -18.36 -28.50
C GLU A 19 -7.08 -17.11 -29.22
N TRP A 20 -6.29 -16.31 -28.52
CA TRP A 20 -5.64 -15.15 -29.10
C TRP A 20 -4.80 -15.56 -30.33
N GLY A 21 -5.13 -14.99 -31.49
CA GLY A 21 -4.47 -15.27 -32.76
C GLY A 21 -5.14 -16.35 -33.64
N ASP A 22 -6.18 -17.02 -33.15
CA ASP A 22 -6.96 -17.97 -33.96
C ASP A 22 -8.01 -17.26 -34.84
N GLU A 23 -8.16 -17.72 -36.08
CA GLU A 23 -9.16 -17.19 -37.01
C GLU A 23 -10.57 -17.79 -36.79
N GLY A 24 -10.66 -18.96 -36.16
CA GLY A 24 -11.91 -19.74 -36.03
C GLY A 24 -12.59 -19.59 -34.68
N TRP A 25 -13.87 -19.21 -34.67
CA TRP A 25 -14.71 -19.26 -33.48
C TRP A 25 -15.18 -20.69 -33.18
N SER A 26 -15.08 -21.09 -31.92
CA SER A 26 -15.62 -22.34 -31.40
C SER A 26 -16.74 -22.07 -30.42
N HIS A 27 -17.68 -23.01 -30.25
CA HIS A 27 -18.74 -22.85 -29.25
C HIS A 27 -18.16 -22.84 -27.83
N ALA A 28 -18.67 -21.93 -27.00
CA ALA A 28 -18.41 -21.86 -25.56
C ALA A 28 -19.67 -22.23 -24.77
N PRO A 29 -19.54 -22.57 -23.48
CA PRO A 29 -20.70 -22.72 -22.60
C PRO A 29 -21.60 -21.47 -22.66
N ARG A 30 -22.92 -21.68 -22.59
CA ARG A 30 -23.87 -20.55 -22.53
C ARG A 30 -23.57 -19.68 -21.30
N MET A 31 -23.87 -18.40 -21.41
CA MET A 31 -23.70 -17.45 -20.31
C MET A 31 -25.06 -17.02 -19.78
N LEU A 32 -25.28 -17.12 -18.47
CA LEU A 32 -26.47 -16.56 -17.81
C LEU A 32 -26.04 -15.39 -16.92
N ILE A 33 -26.69 -14.24 -17.11
CA ILE A 33 -26.38 -13.03 -16.36
C ILE A 33 -27.66 -12.43 -15.79
N ARG A 34 -27.61 -12.15 -14.49
CA ARG A 34 -28.54 -11.25 -13.83
C ARG A 34 -27.82 -10.44 -12.78
N LEU A 35 -28.01 -9.14 -12.85
CA LEU A 35 -27.68 -8.19 -11.81
C LEU A 35 -28.99 -7.48 -11.51
N SER A 36 -29.50 -7.54 -10.27
CA SER A 36 -30.70 -6.76 -9.93
C SER A 36 -30.48 -5.87 -8.74
N GLU A 37 -30.82 -4.60 -8.94
CA GLU A 37 -31.40 -3.73 -7.93
C GLU A 37 -32.93 -3.65 -8.15
N ALA A 38 -33.66 -3.02 -7.23
CA ALA A 38 -35.10 -2.82 -7.35
C ALA A 38 -35.51 -2.05 -8.64
N ASP A 39 -34.55 -1.37 -9.28
CA ASP A 39 -34.67 -0.72 -10.57
C ASP A 39 -33.86 -1.48 -11.65
N ARG A 40 -34.51 -1.78 -12.78
CA ARG A 40 -34.06 -2.66 -13.87
C ARG A 40 -32.90 -2.07 -14.71
N VAL A 41 -31.78 -1.67 -14.10
CA VAL A 41 -30.64 -1.11 -14.83
C VAL A 41 -29.78 -2.23 -15.42
N LEU A 42 -29.50 -2.15 -16.73
CA LEU A 42 -28.73 -3.15 -17.48
C LEU A 42 -27.22 -2.83 -17.40
N PRO A 43 -26.35 -3.85 -17.25
CA PRO A 43 -24.91 -3.63 -17.25
C PRO A 43 -24.41 -3.30 -18.66
N ALA A 44 -23.58 -2.26 -18.78
CA ALA A 44 -22.78 -1.96 -19.96
C ALA A 44 -21.47 -2.77 -19.97
N ARG A 45 -20.88 -3.01 -18.79
CA ARG A 45 -19.72 -3.88 -18.58
C ARG A 45 -19.92 -4.73 -17.33
N LEU A 46 -19.48 -5.98 -17.40
CA LEU A 46 -19.37 -6.90 -16.27
C LEU A 46 -18.00 -7.57 -16.30
N SER A 47 -17.27 -7.45 -15.20
CA SER A 47 -16.01 -8.14 -14.94
C SER A 47 -16.19 -9.02 -13.71
N TRP A 48 -15.64 -10.23 -13.71
CA TRP A 48 -15.66 -11.11 -12.54
C TRP A 48 -14.41 -11.95 -12.46
N THR A 49 -14.09 -12.36 -11.23
CA THR A 49 -13.06 -13.35 -10.97
C THR A 49 -13.67 -14.53 -10.21
N THR A 50 -13.19 -15.72 -10.50
CA THR A 50 -13.51 -16.93 -9.74
C THR A 50 -12.41 -17.21 -8.70
N ARG A 51 -12.71 -18.07 -7.71
CA ARG A 51 -11.78 -18.38 -6.61
C ARG A 51 -10.46 -19.02 -7.04
N ASP A 52 -10.40 -19.61 -8.22
CA ASP A 52 -9.18 -20.17 -8.81
C ASP A 52 -8.34 -19.12 -9.57
N GLY A 53 -8.77 -17.85 -9.58
CA GLY A 53 -8.04 -16.74 -10.15
C GLY A 53 -8.34 -16.47 -11.63
N VAL A 54 -9.25 -17.24 -12.25
CA VAL A 54 -9.70 -16.96 -13.63
C VAL A 54 -10.46 -15.63 -13.64
N ARG A 55 -10.11 -14.77 -14.60
CA ARG A 55 -10.67 -13.42 -14.74
C ARG A 55 -11.42 -13.34 -16.05
N SER A 56 -12.66 -12.85 -16.02
CA SER A 56 -13.47 -12.66 -17.21
C SER A 56 -14.02 -11.24 -17.25
N THR A 57 -14.15 -10.68 -18.45
CA THR A 57 -14.80 -9.39 -18.68
C THR A 57 -15.66 -9.48 -19.94
N LEU A 58 -16.88 -8.95 -19.87
CA LEU A 58 -17.78 -8.77 -21.01
C LEU A 58 -18.27 -7.31 -21.06
N GLY A 59 -18.26 -6.73 -22.26
CA GLY A 59 -19.04 -5.54 -22.60
C GLY A 59 -20.32 -5.95 -23.33
N PHE A 60 -21.42 -5.26 -23.05
CA PHE A 60 -22.73 -5.52 -23.66
C PHE A 60 -23.11 -4.41 -24.62
N ALA A 61 -23.80 -4.77 -25.69
CA ALA A 61 -24.49 -3.78 -26.52
C ALA A 61 -25.61 -3.09 -25.69
N PRO A 62 -25.96 -1.82 -25.98
CA PRO A 62 -27.01 -1.08 -25.27
C PRO A 62 -28.36 -1.79 -25.15
N ASP A 63 -28.69 -2.60 -26.15
CA ASP A 63 -29.92 -3.39 -26.23
C ASP A 63 -29.79 -4.80 -25.63
N MET A 64 -28.64 -5.11 -25.04
CA MET A 64 -28.24 -6.44 -24.55
C MET A 64 -28.27 -7.54 -25.64
N ALA A 65 -28.36 -7.20 -26.93
CA ALA A 65 -28.50 -8.20 -28.00
C ALA A 65 -27.22 -8.99 -28.25
N SER A 66 -26.06 -8.43 -27.90
CA SER A 66 -24.77 -9.08 -28.03
C SER A 66 -23.79 -8.66 -26.93
N CYS A 67 -22.74 -9.45 -26.74
CA CYS A 67 -21.64 -9.13 -25.85
C CYS A 67 -20.30 -9.56 -26.47
N TYR A 68 -19.23 -8.91 -26.03
CA TYR A 68 -17.86 -9.23 -26.43
C TYR A 68 -16.92 -9.01 -25.26
N GLY A 69 -15.88 -9.83 -25.15
CA GLY A 69 -14.90 -9.66 -24.10
C GLY A 69 -13.81 -10.71 -24.10
N HIS A 70 -13.27 -11.00 -22.93
CA HIS A 70 -12.14 -11.90 -22.78
C HIS A 70 -12.19 -12.65 -21.45
N ARG A 71 -11.49 -13.78 -21.41
CA ARG A 71 -11.24 -14.60 -20.22
C ARG A 71 -9.76 -14.94 -20.15
N GLN A 72 -9.16 -14.71 -19.00
CA GLN A 72 -7.78 -15.07 -18.69
C GLN A 72 -7.77 -16.13 -17.59
N ASP A 73 -7.09 -17.25 -17.81
CA ASP A 73 -6.91 -18.27 -16.78
C ASP A 73 -5.68 -18.00 -15.89
N GLY A 74 -5.49 -18.82 -14.84
CA GLY A 74 -4.39 -18.68 -13.88
C GLY A 74 -2.98 -18.87 -14.48
N ASP A 75 -2.89 -19.46 -15.68
CA ASP A 75 -1.64 -19.61 -16.43
C ASP A 75 -1.40 -18.44 -17.41
N GLY A 76 -2.27 -17.42 -17.38
CA GLY A 76 -2.18 -16.22 -18.21
C GLY A 76 -2.68 -16.40 -19.63
N ARG A 77 -3.28 -17.55 -19.99
CA ARG A 77 -3.83 -17.78 -21.34
C ARG A 77 -5.08 -16.93 -21.52
N VAL A 78 -5.17 -16.24 -22.65
CA VAL A 78 -6.30 -15.35 -22.98
C VAL A 78 -7.19 -15.98 -24.05
N LEU A 79 -8.48 -16.04 -23.74
CA LEU A 79 -9.56 -16.42 -24.65
C LEU A 79 -10.39 -15.18 -24.96
N GLU A 80 -10.66 -14.94 -26.24
CA GLU A 80 -11.66 -13.97 -26.66
C GLU A 80 -13.05 -14.60 -26.57
N LEU A 81 -14.04 -13.82 -26.13
CA LEU A 81 -15.43 -14.23 -25.96
C LEU A 81 -16.35 -13.35 -26.79
N MET A 82 -17.32 -13.97 -27.44
CA MET A 82 -18.41 -13.28 -28.14
C MET A 82 -19.72 -13.97 -27.77
N GLY A 83 -20.80 -13.21 -27.61
CA GLY A 83 -22.11 -13.75 -27.35
C GLY A 83 -23.23 -13.03 -28.07
N GLU A 84 -24.30 -13.78 -28.33
CA GLU A 84 -25.57 -13.29 -28.87
C GLU A 84 -26.69 -13.68 -27.92
N LEU A 85 -27.60 -12.74 -27.65
CA LEU A 85 -28.74 -12.97 -26.78
C LEU A 85 -29.65 -14.03 -27.39
N ALA A 86 -29.85 -15.11 -26.65
CA ALA A 86 -30.66 -16.24 -27.07
C ALA A 86 -32.06 -16.19 -26.47
N ASP A 87 -32.19 -15.80 -25.21
CA ASP A 87 -33.45 -15.73 -24.48
C ASP A 87 -33.35 -14.79 -23.26
N TRP A 88 -34.49 -14.42 -22.67
CA TRP A 88 -34.59 -13.55 -21.49
C TRP A 88 -35.55 -14.07 -20.40
N ASP A 89 -36.06 -15.30 -20.53
CA ASP A 89 -37.04 -15.88 -19.61
C ASP A 89 -36.40 -16.75 -18.51
N ALA A 90 -37.13 -16.98 -17.41
CA ALA A 90 -36.61 -17.69 -16.24
C ALA A 90 -36.16 -19.12 -16.59
N PRO A 91 -34.97 -19.57 -16.17
CA PRO A 91 -34.54 -20.94 -16.38
C PRO A 91 -35.43 -21.89 -15.56
N GLY A 92 -36.39 -22.54 -16.22
CA GLY A 92 -37.20 -23.57 -15.61
C GLY A 92 -36.34 -24.74 -15.17
N GLY A 93 -36.00 -24.81 -13.88
CA GLY A 93 -35.47 -26.00 -13.21
C GLY A 93 -34.03 -26.41 -13.53
N GLU A 94 -33.21 -25.55 -14.15
CA GLU A 94 -31.78 -25.82 -14.35
C GLU A 94 -30.91 -25.10 -13.31
N VAL A 95 -29.95 -25.84 -12.76
CA VAL A 95 -29.05 -25.40 -11.69
C VAL A 95 -28.10 -24.32 -12.23
N ALA A 96 -28.23 -23.10 -11.72
CA ALA A 96 -27.33 -21.99 -12.02
C ALA A 96 -26.65 -21.50 -10.73
N HIS A 97 -25.37 -21.12 -10.80
CA HIS A 97 -24.60 -20.65 -9.65
C HIS A 97 -24.91 -19.17 -9.35
N GLY A 98 -25.94 -18.94 -8.53
CA GLY A 98 -26.42 -17.62 -8.15
C GLY A 98 -26.22 -17.31 -6.67
N TYR A 99 -25.93 -16.04 -6.39
CA TYR A 99 -25.87 -15.46 -5.06
C TYR A 99 -26.99 -14.44 -4.87
N GLU A 100 -27.76 -14.58 -3.80
CA GLU A 100 -28.64 -13.53 -3.28
C GLU A 100 -28.05 -13.02 -1.97
N PHE A 101 -27.87 -11.71 -1.85
CA PHE A 101 -27.35 -11.06 -0.65
C PHE A 101 -28.40 -10.13 -0.03
N ALA A 102 -28.46 -10.13 1.29
CA ALA A 102 -29.04 -9.06 2.08
C ALA A 102 -27.99 -7.94 2.24
N THR A 103 -28.32 -6.72 1.84
CA THR A 103 -27.40 -5.56 1.92
C THR A 103 -27.60 -4.79 3.21
N GLU A 104 -26.53 -4.24 3.78
CA GLU A 104 -26.55 -3.69 5.14
C GLU A 104 -26.52 -2.15 5.24
N THR A 105 -26.30 -1.36 4.19
CA THR A 105 -25.98 0.07 4.38
C THR A 105 -27.15 1.02 4.67
N THR A 106 -27.00 1.78 5.76
CA THR A 106 -27.68 3.04 6.09
C THR A 106 -26.63 4.13 6.40
N GLU A 107 -25.93 4.61 5.36
CA GLU A 107 -25.34 5.97 5.37
C GLU A 107 -25.90 6.74 4.17
N ILE A 108 -27.23 6.69 4.04
CA ILE A 108 -27.95 7.71 3.30
C ILE A 108 -28.59 8.57 4.38
N ASP A 109 -28.15 9.82 4.46
CA ASP A 109 -28.91 10.92 5.03
C ASP A 109 -30.24 11.03 4.27
N ALA A 110 -31.17 10.14 4.57
CA ALA A 110 -32.55 10.27 4.18
C ALA A 110 -33.12 11.34 5.12
N GLY A 111 -33.22 12.57 4.60
CA GLY A 111 -34.04 13.60 5.21
C GLY A 111 -35.43 13.06 5.58
N PRO A 112 -36.13 13.70 6.52
CA PRO A 112 -37.26 13.12 7.24
C PRO A 112 -38.55 13.08 6.40
N THR A 113 -38.59 12.26 5.36
CA THR A 113 -39.81 11.88 4.62
C THR A 113 -39.56 10.58 3.85
N ASP A 114 -39.61 9.43 4.52
CA ASP A 114 -40.36 8.22 4.11
C ASP A 114 -39.88 6.98 4.92
N PRO A 115 -40.60 6.51 5.96
CA PRO A 115 -40.18 5.38 6.80
C PRO A 115 -40.31 3.99 6.13
N GLY A 116 -40.37 3.91 4.79
CA GLY A 116 -40.78 2.72 4.06
C GLY A 116 -39.80 2.11 3.05
N ASN A 117 -38.65 2.73 2.77
CA ASN A 117 -37.73 2.22 1.72
C ASN A 117 -36.50 1.53 2.32
N SER A 118 -36.70 0.24 2.64
CA SER A 118 -35.78 -0.68 3.29
C SER A 118 -34.51 -0.99 2.49
N THR A 119 -33.40 -1.24 3.20
CA THR A 119 -32.28 -2.14 2.84
C THR A 119 -32.56 -3.03 1.61
N GLY A 120 -31.95 -2.72 0.46
CA GLY A 120 -32.18 -3.46 -0.79
C GLY A 120 -31.66 -4.90 -0.74
N ARG A 121 -32.20 -5.79 -1.57
CA ARG A 121 -31.57 -7.09 -1.85
C ARG A 121 -30.69 -6.96 -3.10
N LEU A 122 -29.46 -7.47 -3.04
CA LEU A 122 -28.59 -7.63 -4.19
C LEU A 122 -28.73 -9.05 -4.72
N ARG A 123 -28.97 -9.21 -6.02
CA ARG A 123 -28.96 -10.53 -6.67
C ARG A 123 -27.96 -10.52 -7.80
N ILE A 124 -27.02 -11.46 -7.73
CA ILE A 124 -25.99 -11.67 -8.74
C ILE A 124 -26.07 -13.13 -9.18
N LEU A 125 -26.36 -13.31 -10.46
CA LEU A 125 -26.28 -14.58 -11.14
C LEU A 125 -25.27 -14.44 -12.27
N ILE A 126 -24.19 -15.21 -12.18
CA ILE A 126 -23.16 -15.31 -13.21
C ILE A 126 -22.89 -16.81 -13.37
N ASP A 127 -23.39 -17.38 -14.46
CA ASP A 127 -23.08 -18.74 -14.88
C ASP A 127 -22.38 -18.66 -16.23
N ASP A 128 -21.07 -18.88 -16.21
CA ASP A 128 -20.21 -18.91 -17.39
C ASP A 128 -19.87 -20.34 -17.83
N GLY A 129 -20.59 -21.33 -17.29
CA GLY A 129 -20.35 -22.76 -17.47
C GLY A 129 -19.17 -23.32 -16.66
N ASP A 130 -18.46 -22.49 -15.90
CA ASP A 130 -17.50 -22.94 -14.89
C ASP A 130 -18.24 -23.32 -13.60
N ARG A 131 -17.70 -24.30 -12.89
CA ARG A 131 -18.23 -24.74 -11.59
C ARG A 131 -17.53 -24.07 -10.42
N THR A 132 -16.54 -23.22 -10.70
CA THR A 132 -15.79 -22.48 -9.70
C THR A 132 -16.60 -21.29 -9.18
N GLU A 133 -16.60 -21.13 -7.85
CA GLU A 133 -17.31 -20.05 -7.19
C GLU A 133 -16.77 -18.67 -7.56
N LEU A 134 -17.68 -17.69 -7.56
CA LEU A 134 -17.37 -16.27 -7.72
C LEU A 134 -16.46 -15.81 -6.56
N ALA A 135 -15.46 -14.99 -6.87
CA ALA A 135 -14.62 -14.30 -5.89
C ALA A 135 -14.90 -12.80 -5.91
N THR A 136 -14.84 -12.17 -7.08
CA THR A 136 -15.17 -10.75 -7.24
C THR A 136 -16.09 -10.52 -8.44
N ALA A 137 -16.90 -9.47 -8.38
CA ALA A 137 -17.69 -9.01 -9.51
C ALA A 137 -17.75 -7.48 -9.53
N GLU A 138 -17.48 -6.90 -10.68
CA GLU A 138 -17.57 -5.46 -10.92
C GLU A 138 -18.44 -5.21 -12.14
N TRP A 139 -19.33 -4.23 -12.05
CA TRP A 139 -20.15 -3.86 -13.19
C TRP A 139 -20.33 -2.35 -13.26
N SER A 140 -20.53 -1.90 -14.49
CA SER A 140 -20.95 -0.54 -14.77
C SER A 140 -22.20 -0.52 -15.62
N THR A 141 -22.98 0.54 -15.50
CA THR A 141 -24.20 0.78 -16.28
C THR A 141 -23.92 1.83 -17.37
N GLU A 142 -24.83 1.99 -18.32
CA GLU A 142 -24.72 3.07 -19.33
C GLU A 142 -24.81 4.47 -18.71
N SER A 143 -25.49 4.61 -17.57
CA SER A 143 -25.56 5.87 -16.83
C SER A 143 -24.22 6.28 -16.21
N GLY A 144 -23.21 5.40 -16.21
CA GLY A 144 -21.91 5.64 -15.58
C GLY A 144 -21.85 5.28 -14.10
N ASP A 145 -22.86 4.58 -13.59
CA ASP A 145 -22.83 4.02 -12.24
C ASP A 145 -21.86 2.83 -12.23
N THR A 146 -21.04 2.73 -11.19
CA THR A 146 -20.08 1.62 -11.03
C THR A 146 -20.28 0.95 -9.68
N SER A 147 -20.28 -0.37 -9.67
CA SER A 147 -20.38 -1.17 -8.46
C SER A 147 -19.34 -2.29 -8.48
N SER A 148 -18.83 -2.63 -7.31
CA SER A 148 -17.89 -3.74 -7.12
C SER A 148 -18.27 -4.50 -5.87
N ILE A 149 -18.15 -5.82 -5.91
CA ILE A 149 -18.20 -6.69 -4.74
C ILE A 149 -17.05 -7.69 -4.75
N THR A 150 -16.57 -8.04 -3.57
CA THR A 150 -15.71 -9.17 -3.30
C THR A 150 -16.36 -10.05 -2.25
N LEU A 151 -16.40 -11.35 -2.50
CA LEU A 151 -16.87 -12.32 -1.51
C LEU A 151 -15.77 -12.49 -0.46
N VAL A 152 -16.16 -12.41 0.81
CA VAL A 152 -15.25 -12.54 1.93
C VAL A 152 -15.73 -13.64 2.86
N SER A 153 -14.77 -14.37 3.42
CA SER A 153 -15.05 -15.27 4.53
C SER A 153 -15.12 -14.43 5.80
N ARG A 154 -16.28 -14.41 6.45
CA ARG A 154 -16.44 -13.75 7.74
C ARG A 154 -16.12 -14.70 8.87
N ASP A 155 -15.49 -14.18 9.92
CA ASP A 155 -15.47 -14.86 11.21
C ASP A 155 -16.90 -14.88 11.77
N VAL A 156 -17.36 -16.06 12.20
CA VAL A 156 -18.66 -16.27 12.84
C VAL A 156 -18.52 -16.54 14.33
N GLY A 157 -17.42 -16.11 14.94
CA GLY A 157 -17.17 -16.19 16.38
C GLY A 157 -18.27 -15.53 17.22
N ASP A 158 -18.86 -14.44 16.73
CA ASP A 158 -20.01 -13.75 17.33
C ASP A 158 -21.27 -14.63 17.43
N LEU A 159 -21.40 -15.62 16.54
CA LEU A 159 -22.48 -16.61 16.57
C LEU A 159 -22.20 -17.75 17.55
N VAL A 160 -21.02 -17.85 18.17
CA VAL A 160 -20.71 -18.89 19.15
C VAL A 160 -21.33 -18.53 20.51
N ALA A 161 -22.45 -19.17 20.81
CA ALA A 161 -23.18 -19.06 22.08
C ALA A 161 -22.46 -19.70 23.29
N GLY A 162 -21.31 -20.32 23.09
CA GLY A 162 -20.48 -20.88 24.14
C GLY A 162 -19.62 -22.06 23.67
N VAL A 163 -18.59 -22.34 24.47
CA VAL A 163 -17.63 -23.41 24.24
C VAL A 163 -17.45 -24.23 25.52
N THR A 164 -17.29 -25.54 25.37
CA THR A 164 -16.97 -26.44 26.48
C THR A 164 -15.81 -27.35 26.10
N ALA A 165 -14.92 -27.61 27.06
CA ALA A 165 -13.81 -28.53 26.88
C ALA A 165 -13.99 -29.77 27.77
N SER A 166 -13.54 -30.93 27.28
CA SER A 166 -13.50 -32.16 28.10
C SER A 166 -12.48 -32.10 29.24
N ALA A 167 -11.51 -31.19 29.14
CA ALA A 167 -10.48 -30.90 30.14
C ALA A 167 -9.97 -29.48 29.93
N GLU A 168 -9.65 -28.78 31.01
CA GLU A 168 -9.06 -27.43 30.97
C GLU A 168 -8.43 -27.10 32.34
N HIS A 169 -7.67 -26.02 32.44
CA HIS A 169 -6.99 -25.62 33.67
C HIS A 169 -7.58 -24.35 34.31
N ARG A 170 -8.77 -24.52 34.87
CA ARG A 170 -9.56 -23.44 35.50
C ARG A 170 -8.83 -22.67 36.60
N ALA A 171 -7.89 -23.31 37.31
CA ALA A 171 -7.18 -22.67 38.41
C ALA A 171 -6.21 -21.56 37.95
N ALA A 172 -5.75 -21.63 36.69
CA ALA A 172 -4.86 -20.63 36.09
C ALA A 172 -5.56 -19.78 35.02
N GLY A 173 -6.89 -19.81 34.95
CA GLY A 173 -7.64 -19.07 33.91
C GLY A 173 -7.53 -19.65 32.49
N GLU A 174 -6.77 -20.73 32.26
CA GLU A 174 -6.56 -21.33 30.94
C GLU A 174 -7.75 -22.23 30.53
N VAL A 175 -8.89 -21.61 30.24
CA VAL A 175 -10.19 -22.26 30.03
C VAL A 175 -10.65 -22.21 28.58
N ALA A 176 -11.67 -23.01 28.25
CA ALA A 176 -12.16 -23.10 26.88
C ALA A 176 -12.65 -21.76 26.30
N ALA A 177 -13.12 -20.84 27.16
CA ALA A 177 -13.64 -19.53 26.75
C ALA A 177 -12.59 -18.66 26.04
N ASN A 178 -11.31 -18.85 26.38
CA ASN A 178 -10.19 -18.10 25.81
C ASN A 178 -10.05 -18.39 24.30
N LEU A 179 -10.53 -19.55 23.85
CA LEU A 179 -10.48 -19.95 22.44
C LEU A 179 -11.32 -19.07 21.51
N LEU A 180 -12.24 -18.27 22.05
CA LEU A 180 -13.19 -17.45 21.27
C LEU A 180 -12.75 -16.00 21.11
N ARG A 181 -11.60 -15.61 21.68
CA ARG A 181 -11.13 -14.22 21.72
C ARG A 181 -9.74 -14.14 21.11
N ALA A 182 -9.48 -13.07 20.36
CA ALA A 182 -8.12 -12.68 20.01
C ALA A 182 -7.51 -12.03 21.26
N SER A 183 -6.91 -12.85 22.12
CA SER A 183 -6.20 -12.42 23.34
C SER A 183 -4.94 -13.27 23.49
N ASP A 184 -4.03 -12.89 24.37
CA ASP A 184 -2.83 -13.70 24.67
C ASP A 184 -3.11 -14.86 25.65
N GLU A 185 -4.35 -14.95 26.12
CA GLU A 185 -4.80 -16.08 26.89
C GLU A 185 -4.90 -17.35 26.02
N LYS A 186 -4.65 -18.51 26.64
CA LYS A 186 -4.75 -19.80 25.97
C LYS A 186 -5.72 -20.73 26.68
N TRP A 187 -6.25 -21.68 25.95
CA TRP A 187 -6.78 -22.90 26.55
C TRP A 187 -5.65 -23.90 26.75
N PHE A 188 -5.58 -24.48 27.94
CA PHE A 188 -4.66 -25.55 28.27
C PHE A 188 -5.43 -26.72 28.89
N ALA A 189 -5.14 -27.94 28.42
CA ALA A 189 -5.66 -29.16 28.99
C ALA A 189 -4.52 -30.07 29.46
N PRO A 190 -4.55 -30.53 30.72
CA PRO A 190 -3.57 -31.50 31.24
C PRO A 190 -3.90 -32.93 30.75
N ARG A 191 -4.11 -33.08 29.44
CA ARG A 191 -4.49 -34.29 28.73
C ARG A 191 -3.98 -34.21 27.30
N ARG A 192 -3.32 -35.28 26.84
CA ARG A 192 -2.86 -35.48 25.45
C ARG A 192 -3.96 -35.54 24.39
N ARG A 193 -5.22 -35.62 24.80
CA ARG A 193 -6.42 -35.71 23.97
C ARG A 193 -7.54 -34.97 24.69
N ALA A 194 -8.26 -34.15 23.95
CA ALA A 194 -9.38 -33.40 24.47
C ALA A 194 -10.40 -33.15 23.35
N THR A 195 -11.62 -32.87 23.77
CA THR A 195 -12.71 -32.48 22.89
C THR A 195 -13.10 -31.05 23.24
N LEU A 196 -13.22 -30.20 22.22
CA LEU A 196 -13.75 -28.85 22.32
C LEU A 196 -15.08 -28.82 21.57
N GLU A 197 -16.15 -28.44 22.25
CA GLU A 197 -17.50 -28.35 21.67
C GLU A 197 -18.00 -26.91 21.71
N PHE A 198 -18.33 -26.40 20.53
CA PHE A 198 -18.78 -25.05 20.26
C PHE A 198 -20.25 -25.08 19.88
N ARG A 199 -21.06 -24.26 20.54
CA ARG A 199 -22.50 -24.14 20.27
C ARG A 199 -22.77 -22.82 19.56
N MET A 200 -23.43 -22.89 18.42
CA MET A 200 -23.86 -21.71 17.66
C MET A 200 -25.23 -21.22 18.14
N THR A 201 -25.51 -19.92 18.00
CA THR A 201 -26.82 -19.30 18.27
C THR A 201 -27.90 -19.75 17.28
N ALA A 202 -27.50 -20.11 16.05
CA ALA A 202 -28.36 -20.63 14.99
C ALA A 202 -27.58 -21.64 14.11
N PRO A 203 -28.27 -22.49 13.31
CA PRO A 203 -27.61 -23.36 12.34
C PRO A 203 -26.76 -22.53 11.37
N THR A 204 -25.45 -22.68 11.44
CA THR A 204 -24.48 -21.87 10.70
C THR A 204 -23.67 -22.76 9.78
N THR A 205 -23.52 -22.40 8.51
CA THR A 205 -22.63 -23.12 7.59
C THR A 205 -21.22 -22.61 7.80
N VAL A 206 -20.35 -23.46 8.33
CA VAL A 206 -18.92 -23.19 8.46
C VAL A 206 -18.19 -23.91 7.33
N ASP A 207 -17.40 -23.17 6.58
CA ASP A 207 -16.66 -23.67 5.42
C ASP A 207 -15.17 -23.79 5.71
N GLN A 208 -14.67 -23.01 6.68
CA GLN A 208 -13.29 -23.09 7.13
C GLN A 208 -13.20 -22.95 8.65
N TYR A 209 -12.13 -23.49 9.22
CA TYR A 209 -11.78 -23.27 10.62
C TYR A 209 -10.30 -22.95 10.74
N VAL A 210 -9.96 -22.12 11.70
CA VAL A 210 -8.59 -21.70 11.99
C VAL A 210 -8.23 -22.24 13.37
N LEU A 211 -7.03 -22.82 13.49
CA LEU A 211 -6.42 -23.16 14.76
C LEU A 211 -5.15 -22.32 14.93
N THR A 212 -4.97 -21.71 16.09
CA THR A 212 -3.77 -20.90 16.40
C THR A 212 -2.96 -21.54 17.53
N SER A 213 -1.65 -21.70 17.32
CA SER A 213 -0.75 -22.20 18.35
C SER A 213 -0.65 -21.21 19.52
N ALA A 214 -0.48 -21.72 20.75
CA ALA A 214 -0.32 -20.90 21.95
C ALA A 214 1.07 -20.23 22.05
N ASN A 215 1.49 -19.81 23.26
CA ASN A 215 2.71 -19.03 23.50
C ASN A 215 3.94 -19.84 23.99
N ASP A 216 3.77 -20.88 24.83
CA ASP A 216 4.90 -21.54 25.53
C ASP A 216 5.49 -22.85 24.93
N ALA A 217 4.70 -23.89 24.65
CA ALA A 217 5.24 -25.25 24.41
C ALA A 217 4.77 -25.94 23.10
N PRO A 218 5.59 -26.00 22.02
CA PRO A 218 5.16 -26.54 20.73
C PRO A 218 4.83 -28.05 20.76
N ASP A 219 5.35 -28.81 21.73
CA ASP A 219 5.06 -30.24 21.85
C ASP A 219 3.59 -30.53 22.27
N ARG A 220 2.91 -29.53 22.85
CA ARG A 220 1.51 -29.57 23.28
C ARG A 220 0.52 -29.15 22.20
N ASP A 221 0.99 -28.61 21.08
CA ASP A 221 0.09 -28.15 20.02
C ASP A 221 -0.56 -29.36 19.32
N PRO A 222 -1.83 -29.25 18.87
CA PRO A 222 -2.51 -30.34 18.20
C PRO A 222 -1.80 -30.75 16.90
N SER A 223 -1.56 -32.05 16.74
CA SER A 223 -0.99 -32.64 15.53
C SER A 223 -1.98 -33.47 14.72
N ALA A 224 -3.08 -33.90 15.36
CA ALA A 224 -4.15 -34.66 14.73
C ALA A 224 -5.50 -34.42 15.41
N TRP A 225 -6.57 -34.26 14.63
CA TRP A 225 -7.93 -34.05 15.13
C TRP A 225 -9.00 -34.45 14.12
N THR A 226 -10.24 -34.53 14.59
CA THR A 226 -11.44 -34.69 13.77
C THR A 226 -12.41 -33.57 14.09
N LEU A 227 -12.80 -32.78 13.08
CA LEU A 227 -13.87 -31.81 13.20
C LEU A 227 -15.21 -32.48 12.89
N ARG A 228 -16.22 -32.24 13.72
CA ARG A 228 -17.57 -32.79 13.58
C ARG A 228 -18.64 -31.72 13.70
N GLY A 229 -19.77 -31.95 13.03
CA GLY A 229 -20.97 -31.13 13.10
C GLY A 229 -22.17 -31.91 13.63
N SER A 230 -23.04 -31.24 14.38
CA SER A 230 -24.30 -31.79 14.87
C SER A 230 -25.40 -30.74 14.91
N LEU A 231 -26.64 -31.15 14.60
CA LEU A 231 -27.83 -30.30 14.74
C LEU A 231 -28.46 -30.38 16.14
N ASP A 232 -28.17 -31.45 16.88
CA ASP A 232 -28.82 -31.78 18.16
C ASP A 232 -27.83 -31.99 19.32
N GLY A 233 -26.51 -31.89 19.06
CA GLY A 233 -25.44 -32.16 20.02
C GLY A 233 -25.27 -33.65 20.36
N GLN A 234 -26.09 -34.55 19.79
CA GLN A 234 -26.10 -35.98 20.10
C GLN A 234 -25.58 -36.81 18.93
N ARG A 235 -26.03 -36.51 17.71
CA ARG A 235 -25.62 -37.19 16.48
C ARG A 235 -24.59 -36.35 15.75
N TRP A 236 -23.38 -36.88 15.64
CA TRP A 236 -22.24 -36.17 15.10
C TRP A 236 -21.83 -36.71 13.74
N HIS A 237 -21.71 -35.81 12.77
CA HIS A 237 -21.18 -36.07 11.44
C HIS A 237 -19.74 -35.59 11.34
N THR A 238 -18.86 -36.40 10.75
CA THR A 238 -17.48 -35.98 10.50
C THR A 238 -17.44 -34.99 9.34
N LEU A 239 -16.84 -33.82 9.56
CA LEU A 239 -16.67 -32.76 8.55
C LEU A 239 -15.24 -32.72 8.01
N ASP A 240 -14.25 -32.96 8.87
CA ASP A 240 -12.85 -32.97 8.48
C ASP A 240 -12.02 -33.90 9.39
N ILE A 241 -10.96 -34.48 8.83
CA ILE A 241 -9.97 -35.29 9.55
C ILE A 241 -8.58 -34.82 9.13
N ARG A 242 -7.78 -34.39 10.11
CA ARG A 242 -6.40 -33.97 9.89
C ARG A 242 -5.45 -34.77 10.77
N SER A 243 -4.31 -35.14 10.21
CA SER A 243 -3.17 -35.73 10.90
C SER A 243 -1.88 -35.07 10.43
N ASP A 244 -0.80 -35.31 11.18
CA ASP A 244 0.57 -34.90 10.85
C ASP A 244 0.68 -33.40 10.57
N ARG A 245 -0.10 -32.60 11.31
CA ARG A 245 0.00 -31.15 11.33
C ARG A 245 0.97 -30.72 12.43
N SER A 246 1.61 -29.59 12.19
CA SER A 246 2.53 -28.93 13.11
C SER A 246 2.30 -27.44 13.03
N PHE A 247 2.88 -26.68 13.95
CA PHE A 247 3.00 -25.23 13.86
C PHE A 247 4.51 -24.92 13.89
N THR A 248 4.99 -24.09 12.98
CA THR A 248 6.43 -23.77 12.88
C THR A 248 6.85 -22.70 13.86
N ASP A 249 5.89 -21.85 14.24
CA ASP A 249 6.08 -20.67 15.07
C ASP A 249 4.97 -20.62 16.14
N ARG A 250 5.15 -19.77 17.16
CA ARG A 250 4.11 -19.51 18.16
C ARG A 250 3.13 -18.46 17.64
N HIS A 251 1.90 -18.49 18.17
CA HIS A 251 0.80 -17.67 17.66
C HIS A 251 0.51 -17.85 16.16
N GLN A 252 0.98 -18.96 15.57
CA GLN A 252 0.77 -19.25 14.17
C GLN A 252 -0.65 -19.76 13.96
N SER A 253 -1.47 -18.99 13.23
CA SER A 253 -2.75 -19.46 12.72
C SER A 253 -2.57 -20.38 11.51
N ARG A 254 -3.33 -21.48 11.48
CA ARG A 254 -3.47 -22.34 10.31
C ARG A 254 -4.94 -22.55 9.96
N THR A 255 -5.27 -22.28 8.71
CA THR A 255 -6.64 -22.38 8.18
C THR A 255 -6.86 -23.71 7.48
N TYR A 256 -8.01 -24.33 7.74
CA TYR A 256 -8.42 -25.62 7.19
C TYR A 256 -9.81 -25.51 6.58
N ARG A 257 -9.94 -25.93 5.31
CA ARG A 257 -11.21 -25.94 4.58
C ARG A 257 -11.97 -27.26 4.78
N ILE A 258 -13.29 -27.15 4.99
CA ILE A 258 -14.24 -28.25 5.01
C ILE A 258 -14.69 -28.50 3.56
N ALA A 259 -14.58 -29.74 3.09
CA ALA A 259 -14.85 -30.06 1.68
C ALA A 259 -16.35 -29.99 1.33
N GLU A 260 -17.21 -30.39 2.27
CA GLU A 260 -18.67 -30.43 2.10
C GLU A 260 -19.33 -29.73 3.29
N PRO A 261 -19.40 -28.38 3.27
CA PRO A 261 -19.94 -27.62 4.39
C PRO A 261 -21.47 -27.76 4.44
N VAL A 262 -21.97 -27.99 5.66
CA VAL A 262 -23.40 -28.14 5.96
C VAL A 262 -23.68 -27.33 7.23
N PRO A 263 -24.84 -26.65 7.35
CA PRO A 263 -25.15 -25.88 8.54
C PRO A 263 -25.36 -26.77 9.77
N TYR A 264 -24.67 -26.45 10.86
CA TYR A 264 -24.82 -27.12 12.15
C TYR A 264 -24.99 -26.11 13.29
N THR A 265 -25.63 -26.54 14.38
CA THR A 265 -25.76 -25.77 15.62
C THR A 265 -24.66 -26.10 16.63
N HIS A 266 -23.97 -27.22 16.44
CA HIS A 266 -22.86 -27.67 17.27
C HIS A 266 -21.69 -28.09 16.40
N TYR A 267 -20.50 -27.59 16.72
CA TYR A 267 -19.24 -27.98 16.13
C TYR A 267 -18.34 -28.58 17.21
N ARG A 268 -17.62 -29.65 16.87
CA ARG A 268 -16.77 -30.33 17.84
C ARG A 268 -15.42 -30.70 17.26
N LEU A 269 -14.37 -30.21 17.90
CA LEU A 269 -12.99 -30.52 17.59
C LEU A 269 -12.52 -31.63 18.53
N ASP A 270 -12.45 -32.86 18.02
CA ASP A 270 -11.91 -34.01 18.73
C ASP A 270 -10.39 -34.07 18.49
N ILE A 271 -9.58 -33.53 19.40
CA ILE A 271 -8.11 -33.56 19.30
C ILE A 271 -7.61 -34.96 19.70
N THR A 272 -6.99 -35.63 18.73
CA THR A 272 -6.57 -37.04 18.82
C THR A 272 -5.07 -37.22 18.96
N GLY A 273 -4.27 -36.19 18.72
CA GLY A 273 -2.82 -36.25 18.90
C GLY A 273 -2.18 -34.86 18.99
N ASN A 274 -0.99 -34.83 19.58
CA ASN A 274 -0.05 -33.72 19.65
C ASN A 274 1.37 -34.26 19.33
N HIS A 275 2.41 -33.50 19.64
CA HIS A 275 3.79 -33.87 19.34
C HIS A 275 4.49 -34.63 20.49
N GLY A 276 3.72 -35.39 21.28
CA GLY A 276 4.26 -36.33 22.29
C GLY A 276 4.12 -35.86 23.75
N SER A 277 3.63 -34.64 23.98
CA SER A 277 3.37 -34.10 25.32
C SER A 277 2.21 -34.82 26.03
N PRO A 278 2.21 -34.93 27.37
CA PRO A 278 1.03 -35.40 28.11
C PRO A 278 -0.13 -34.39 28.10
N ASP A 279 0.10 -33.16 27.61
CA ASP A 279 -0.80 -32.01 27.69
C ASP A 279 -1.14 -31.43 26.31
N LEU A 280 -2.18 -30.62 26.24
CA LEU A 280 -2.64 -29.92 25.03
C LEU A 280 -2.79 -28.43 25.30
N GLN A 281 -2.63 -27.63 24.25
CA GLN A 281 -2.94 -26.20 24.29
C GLN A 281 -3.36 -25.67 22.92
N LEU A 282 -4.10 -24.57 22.91
CA LEU A 282 -4.41 -23.74 21.74
C LEU A 282 -4.67 -22.31 22.21
N ARG A 283 -4.33 -21.31 21.38
CA ARG A 283 -4.70 -19.91 21.63
C ARG A 283 -6.17 -19.71 21.30
N ASP A 284 -6.51 -19.82 20.02
CA ASP A 284 -7.87 -19.64 19.51
C ASP A 284 -8.32 -20.73 18.52
N VAL A 285 -9.64 -20.84 18.39
CA VAL A 285 -10.31 -21.58 17.33
C VAL A 285 -11.35 -20.67 16.69
N ARG A 286 -11.14 -20.30 15.43
CA ARG A 286 -12.09 -19.48 14.67
C ARG A 286 -12.84 -20.32 13.65
N PHE A 287 -14.10 -20.00 13.45
CA PHE A 287 -14.93 -20.57 12.40
C PHE A 287 -15.21 -19.50 11.37
N LEU A 288 -14.99 -19.81 10.10
CA LEU A 288 -15.24 -18.89 9.01
C LEU A 288 -16.40 -19.40 8.18
N ALA A 289 -17.33 -18.50 7.88
CA ALA A 289 -18.40 -18.71 6.94
C ALA A 289 -18.14 -17.87 5.69
N ASP A 290 -18.23 -18.51 4.54
CA ASP A 290 -18.07 -17.91 3.24
C ASP A 290 -19.40 -17.32 2.77
N ASP A 291 -19.90 -16.31 3.44
CA ASP A 291 -21.23 -15.79 3.19
C ASP A 291 -21.31 -14.27 3.43
N GLY A 292 -20.17 -13.59 3.37
CA GLY A 292 -20.07 -12.13 3.33
C GLY A 292 -19.71 -11.60 1.95
N PHE A 293 -20.04 -10.33 1.70
CA PHE A 293 -19.41 -9.54 0.65
C PHE A 293 -19.10 -8.13 1.14
N ALA A 294 -18.04 -7.54 0.59
CA ALA A 294 -17.69 -6.14 0.75
C ALA A 294 -17.39 -5.51 -0.61
N GLY A 295 -17.45 -4.20 -0.72
CA GLY A 295 -17.30 -3.51 -1.99
C GLY A 295 -17.79 -2.07 -1.93
N PHE A 296 -18.07 -1.49 -3.09
CA PHE A 296 -18.56 -0.13 -3.20
C PHE A 296 -19.64 0.02 -4.25
N ARG A 297 -20.41 1.09 -4.13
CA ARG A 297 -21.23 1.65 -5.21
C ARG A 297 -20.90 3.10 -5.41
N ARG A 298 -20.81 3.52 -6.66
CA ARG A 298 -20.59 4.91 -7.02
C ARG A 298 -21.62 5.29 -8.08
N PRO A 299 -22.69 6.00 -7.69
CA PRO A 299 -23.57 6.63 -8.65
C PRO A 299 -22.80 7.66 -9.48
N ALA A 300 -23.19 7.83 -10.73
CA ALA A 300 -22.58 8.79 -11.64
C ALA A 300 -22.55 10.19 -11.03
N GLY A 301 -21.36 10.79 -10.97
CA GLY A 301 -21.16 12.14 -10.41
C GLY A 301 -21.11 12.22 -8.89
N LEU A 302 -21.21 11.10 -8.16
CA LEU A 302 -21.09 11.05 -6.70
C LEU A 302 -19.81 10.32 -6.25
N ALA A 303 -19.48 10.49 -4.96
CA ALA A 303 -18.40 9.74 -4.31
C ALA A 303 -18.80 8.26 -4.11
N PRO A 304 -17.84 7.33 -4.08
CA PRO A 304 -18.11 5.94 -3.74
C PRO A 304 -18.67 5.80 -2.32
N LEU A 305 -19.70 4.97 -2.19
CA LEU A 305 -20.35 4.57 -0.95
C LEU A 305 -19.98 3.13 -0.63
N THR A 306 -19.77 2.83 0.65
CA THR A 306 -19.52 1.46 1.11
C THR A 306 -20.69 0.55 0.77
N TYR A 307 -20.40 -0.68 0.35
CA TYR A 307 -21.42 -1.65 -0.01
C TYR A 307 -21.04 -3.03 0.54
N ARG A 308 -21.81 -3.52 1.51
CA ARG A 308 -21.56 -4.79 2.17
C ARG A 308 -22.84 -5.52 2.51
N GLY A 309 -22.70 -6.79 2.83
CA GLY A 309 -23.78 -7.58 3.39
C GLY A 309 -23.49 -9.07 3.41
N THR A 310 -24.53 -9.86 3.62
CA THR A 310 -24.44 -11.31 3.80
C THR A 310 -25.28 -12.06 2.79
N VAL A 311 -24.82 -13.25 2.38
CA VAL A 311 -25.56 -14.16 1.52
C VAL A 311 -26.85 -14.58 2.23
N ALA A 312 -27.99 -14.26 1.62
CA ALA A 312 -29.32 -14.71 2.04
C ALA A 312 -29.67 -16.08 1.43
N ALA A 313 -29.22 -16.36 0.20
CA ALA A 313 -29.39 -17.65 -0.45
C ALA A 313 -28.27 -17.94 -1.46
N ARG A 314 -27.81 -19.21 -1.48
CA ARG A 314 -26.95 -19.78 -2.53
C ARG A 314 -27.74 -20.85 -3.28
N ALA A 315 -27.81 -20.75 -4.60
CA ALA A 315 -28.29 -21.86 -5.40
C ALA A 315 -27.26 -23.01 -5.33
N SER A 316 -27.68 -24.20 -4.90
CA SER A 316 -26.79 -25.37 -4.78
C SER A 316 -27.45 -26.62 -5.34
N ALA A 317 -26.65 -27.46 -6.01
CA ALA A 317 -27.09 -28.66 -6.71
C ALA A 317 -27.48 -29.76 -5.70
N VAL A 318 -28.77 -30.04 -5.53
CA VAL A 318 -29.20 -31.29 -4.89
C VAL A 318 -29.24 -32.37 -5.98
N ALA A 319 -28.35 -33.35 -5.91
CA ALA A 319 -28.50 -34.58 -6.70
C ALA A 319 -29.85 -35.25 -6.35
N PRO A 320 -30.64 -35.73 -7.33
CA PRO A 320 -31.94 -36.30 -7.04
C PRO A 320 -31.78 -37.50 -6.10
N GLN A 321 -32.33 -37.38 -4.89
CA GLN A 321 -32.50 -38.50 -3.99
C GLN A 321 -33.39 -39.53 -4.72
N SER A 322 -32.82 -40.69 -5.02
CA SER A 322 -33.57 -41.87 -5.43
C SER A 322 -34.66 -42.12 -4.39
N GLY A 323 -35.93 -42.09 -4.84
CA GLY A 323 -37.11 -42.15 -3.99
C GLY A 323 -37.16 -43.36 -3.04
N ASP A 324 -37.82 -43.11 -1.92
CA ASP A 324 -38.33 -44.02 -0.90
C ASP A 324 -38.29 -45.54 -1.20
N PRO A 325 -37.61 -46.35 -0.36
CA PRO A 325 -38.04 -47.71 -0.10
C PRO A 325 -39.07 -47.70 1.03
N LYS A 326 -40.33 -47.78 0.65
CA LYS A 326 -41.47 -48.04 1.54
C LYS A 326 -41.22 -49.35 2.32
N ALA A 327 -41.39 -49.30 3.65
CA ALA A 327 -41.23 -50.42 4.57
C ALA A 327 -42.11 -51.65 4.22
N PRO A 328 -41.67 -52.89 4.52
CA PRO A 328 -42.33 -54.11 4.08
C PRO A 328 -43.42 -54.58 5.04
N ARG A 329 -44.43 -55.28 4.51
CA ARG A 329 -45.21 -56.30 5.22
C ARG A 329 -45.41 -57.54 4.33
N PRO A 330 -45.54 -58.74 4.95
CA PRO A 330 -45.18 -60.01 4.36
C PRO A 330 -46.36 -60.68 3.64
N ASP A 331 -46.07 -61.51 2.62
CA ASP A 331 -46.55 -62.90 2.51
C ASP A 331 -46.17 -63.55 1.17
N GLN A 332 -45.27 -64.55 1.25
CA GLN A 332 -45.15 -65.81 0.46
C GLN A 332 -45.04 -65.81 -1.10
N PRO A 333 -44.58 -66.90 -1.76
CA PRO A 333 -43.29 -67.58 -1.60
C PRO A 333 -42.58 -67.93 -2.95
N SER A 334 -41.24 -68.05 -2.85
CA SER A 334 -40.31 -69.02 -3.48
C SER A 334 -40.37 -69.44 -4.97
N ALA A 335 -39.23 -69.27 -5.65
CA ALA A 335 -38.38 -70.28 -6.34
C ALA A 335 -37.39 -69.53 -7.27
N GLN A 336 -36.13 -69.88 -7.53
CA GLN A 336 -35.13 -70.79 -6.97
C GLN A 336 -33.83 -70.50 -7.76
N ALA A 337 -32.66 -70.39 -7.11
CA ALA A 337 -31.38 -70.92 -7.61
C ALA A 337 -30.29 -70.74 -6.54
N ASP A 338 -29.94 -71.86 -5.91
CA ASP A 338 -28.82 -72.12 -5.01
C ASP A 338 -27.45 -71.82 -5.69
N VAL A 339 -26.32 -71.61 -5.00
CA VAL A 339 -25.68 -72.47 -3.99
C VAL A 339 -24.67 -71.69 -3.11
N ALA A 340 -24.92 -71.76 -1.79
CA ALA A 340 -24.05 -71.94 -0.59
C ALA A 340 -22.68 -71.21 -0.46
N ALA A 341 -22.45 -70.31 0.53
CA ALA A 341 -22.34 -70.43 2.01
C ALA A 341 -20.88 -70.73 2.48
N THR A 342 -20.32 -70.20 3.58
CA THR A 342 -20.85 -70.19 4.96
C THR A 342 -19.98 -69.35 5.95
N ALA A 343 -20.65 -68.62 6.86
CA ALA A 343 -20.46 -68.44 8.33
C ALA A 343 -19.25 -67.75 9.05
N PHE A 344 -19.61 -66.65 9.75
CA PHE A 344 -19.56 -66.30 11.21
C PHE A 344 -18.27 -66.14 12.06
N SER A 345 -18.26 -65.02 12.83
CA SER A 345 -17.91 -64.73 14.26
C SER A 345 -17.05 -65.71 15.08
N GLU A 346 -16.29 -65.37 16.14
CA GLU A 346 -15.96 -64.17 16.95
C GLU A 346 -14.84 -64.59 17.96
N TYR A 347 -14.06 -63.62 18.46
CA TYR A 347 -13.43 -63.49 19.81
C TYR A 347 -12.34 -64.46 20.40
N ILE A 348 -11.17 -63.85 20.64
CA ILE A 348 -10.33 -63.72 21.89
C ILE A 348 -9.57 -64.90 22.58
N ALA A 349 -8.27 -64.60 22.82
CA ALA A 349 -7.29 -65.01 23.88
C ALA A 349 -6.58 -66.39 23.85
N PRO A 350 -5.47 -66.61 24.60
CA PRO A 350 -4.43 -65.73 25.16
C PRO A 350 -2.95 -66.17 24.88
N SER A 351 -2.02 -65.34 25.36
CA SER A 351 -0.55 -65.48 25.47
C SER A 351 0.04 -66.87 25.86
N ALA A 352 1.16 -67.26 25.22
CA ALA A 352 2.39 -67.75 25.88
C ALA A 352 3.58 -67.90 24.90
N ALA A 353 4.76 -67.48 25.34
CA ALA A 353 6.02 -67.44 24.62
C ALA A 353 6.74 -68.79 24.45
N ARG A 354 7.57 -68.94 23.40
CA ARG A 354 9.02 -69.23 23.51
C ARG A 354 9.75 -69.28 22.15
N SER A 355 10.73 -68.37 22.05
CA SER A 355 12.10 -68.48 21.50
C SER A 355 12.44 -69.47 20.38
N ALA A 356 13.04 -68.94 19.30
CA ALA A 356 14.48 -69.01 19.01
C ALA A 356 14.79 -68.24 17.69
N THR A 357 15.52 -67.10 17.75
CA THR A 357 16.94 -66.91 17.31
C THR A 357 17.15 -67.13 15.80
N VAL A 358 17.72 -66.24 14.96
CA VAL A 358 18.93 -65.38 15.01
C VAL A 358 18.89 -64.40 13.77
N PRO A 359 19.76 -63.37 13.59
CA PRO A 359 19.78 -62.05 14.23
C PRO A 359 19.72 -60.83 13.27
N LEU A 360 19.37 -59.68 13.85
CA LEU A 360 19.74 -58.33 13.41
C LEU A 360 21.24 -58.05 13.65
N LYS A 361 21.81 -57.08 12.94
CA LYS A 361 22.80 -56.18 13.54
C LYS A 361 22.38 -54.73 13.37
N ALA A 362 22.25 -54.09 14.52
CA ALA A 362 21.81 -52.73 14.75
C ALA A 362 22.87 -51.71 14.31
N ALA A 363 22.36 -50.55 13.93
CA ALA A 363 23.05 -49.28 14.10
C ALA A 363 23.08 -48.89 15.58
N GLU A 364 24.04 -48.02 15.92
CA GLU A 364 24.31 -47.27 17.16
C GLU A 364 25.78 -47.48 17.55
N VAL A 365 26.60 -46.51 17.90
CA VAL A 365 26.44 -45.10 18.28
C VAL A 365 27.87 -44.57 18.50
N HIS A 366 28.19 -43.31 18.15
CA HIS A 366 28.81 -42.30 19.05
C HIS A 366 29.40 -41.11 18.27
N GLN A 367 28.97 -39.91 18.71
CA GLN A 367 29.70 -38.66 18.91
C GLN A 367 31.11 -38.52 18.31
N GLN A 368 31.36 -37.42 17.59
CA GLN A 368 32.15 -36.29 18.12
C GLN A 368 32.29 -35.14 17.12
N LYS A 369 32.14 -33.93 17.69
CA LYS A 369 32.72 -32.63 17.31
C LYS A 369 33.85 -32.71 16.28
N LEU A 370 33.86 -31.76 15.33
CA LEU A 370 35.07 -30.99 15.01
C LEU A 370 34.73 -29.71 14.26
N THR A 371 35.22 -28.62 14.85
CA THR A 371 35.31 -27.23 14.40
C THR A 371 36.44 -27.03 13.38
N ASN A 372 36.29 -25.95 12.61
CA ASN A 372 37.27 -25.00 12.07
C ASN A 372 38.76 -25.38 11.92
N GLU A 373 39.24 -24.94 10.74
CA GLU A 373 40.59 -24.43 10.42
C GLU A 373 41.74 -25.40 10.18
N GLN A 374 42.59 -24.95 9.25
CA GLN A 374 43.90 -25.47 8.81
C GLN A 374 43.81 -26.51 7.67
N MET A 375 44.25 -26.25 6.44
CA MET A 375 45.42 -25.48 6.02
C MET A 375 45.20 -24.73 4.70
N ARG A 376 45.70 -23.51 4.73
CA ARG A 376 45.91 -22.55 3.66
C ARG A 376 47.22 -22.90 2.91
N VAL A 377 47.34 -22.35 1.70
CA VAL A 377 48.60 -22.15 0.92
C VAL A 377 49.02 -23.41 0.13
N GLU A 378 49.19 -23.42 -1.21
CA GLU A 378 49.99 -22.49 -2.02
C GLU A 378 49.71 -22.64 -3.54
N LEU A 379 49.54 -21.49 -4.21
CA LEU A 379 50.01 -21.08 -5.55
C LEU A 379 49.94 -22.02 -6.78
N THR A 380 49.13 -21.57 -7.75
CA THR A 380 49.22 -21.55 -9.24
C THR A 380 50.64 -21.68 -9.85
N PRO A 381 50.86 -21.90 -11.19
CA PRO A 381 49.89 -22.01 -12.31
C PRO A 381 50.21 -23.04 -13.44
N MET A 382 49.27 -23.17 -14.39
CA MET A 382 49.48 -23.35 -15.85
C MET A 382 50.20 -24.64 -16.35
N VAL A 383 49.72 -25.44 -17.31
CA VAL A 383 49.13 -25.19 -18.64
C VAL A 383 48.53 -26.49 -19.21
N ALA A 384 47.35 -26.36 -19.85
CA ALA A 384 46.76 -27.08 -21.01
C ALA A 384 46.79 -28.62 -21.10
N ALA A 385 45.86 -29.31 -21.74
CA ALA A 385 44.73 -29.01 -22.63
C ALA A 385 43.69 -30.12 -22.33
N GLU A 386 42.39 -29.92 -22.42
CA GLU A 386 41.61 -29.84 -23.65
C GLU A 386 40.22 -29.32 -23.26
N PHE A 387 39.74 -28.29 -23.95
CA PHE A 387 38.37 -28.09 -24.43
C PHE A 387 38.22 -26.61 -24.84
N ARG A 388 38.22 -26.40 -26.16
CA ARG A 388 37.95 -25.17 -26.91
C ARG A 388 37.64 -25.61 -28.35
N PRO A 389 37.05 -24.76 -29.20
CA PRO A 389 36.04 -23.73 -28.93
C PRO A 389 35.06 -23.54 -30.11
N MET A 390 34.05 -22.67 -29.91
CA MET A 390 33.83 -21.57 -30.84
C MET A 390 33.09 -20.41 -30.16
N MET A 391 33.85 -19.64 -29.36
CA MET A 391 33.66 -18.20 -29.17
C MET A 391 34.89 -17.52 -29.76
N GLN A 392 34.70 -16.74 -30.83
CA GLN A 392 35.31 -15.44 -31.14
C GLN A 392 35.35 -15.17 -32.66
N ALA A 393 34.64 -14.12 -33.06
CA ALA A 393 35.02 -13.16 -34.09
C ALA A 393 34.18 -11.89 -33.80
N GLN A 394 34.69 -10.67 -33.58
CA GLN A 394 36.03 -10.09 -33.64
C GLN A 394 36.01 -8.76 -32.83
N VAL A 395 37.11 -8.46 -32.14
CA VAL A 395 37.50 -7.09 -31.74
C VAL A 395 38.67 -6.66 -32.65
N SER A 396 38.71 -5.39 -33.04
CA SER A 396 39.84 -4.59 -33.58
C SER A 396 39.77 -4.19 -35.06
N ARG A 397 39.44 -2.90 -35.29
CA ARG A 397 40.20 -2.05 -36.21
C ARG A 397 40.07 -0.56 -35.83
N ALA A 398 41.09 -0.02 -35.18
CA ALA A 398 41.27 1.42 -35.04
C ALA A 398 42.06 1.99 -36.24
N VAL A 399 41.44 2.95 -36.93
CA VAL A 399 41.89 4.20 -37.62
C VAL A 399 43.30 4.26 -38.27
N PRO A 400 43.43 4.92 -39.46
CA PRO A 400 44.02 6.26 -39.45
C PRO A 400 43.28 7.33 -40.31
N ALA A 401 43.19 8.51 -39.69
CA ALA A 401 43.20 9.90 -40.16
C ALA A 401 43.05 10.29 -41.66
N ARG A 402 42.36 11.44 -41.82
CA ARG A 402 42.58 12.53 -42.78
C ARG A 402 42.32 12.23 -44.27
N GLU A 403 41.15 12.64 -44.75
CA GLU A 403 40.91 13.47 -45.96
C GLU A 403 39.43 13.36 -46.39
N ALA A 404 38.56 14.22 -45.84
CA ALA A 404 37.30 14.64 -46.47
C ALA A 404 36.62 15.73 -45.61
N LEU A 405 37.30 16.86 -45.44
CA LEU A 405 36.68 18.15 -45.11
C LEU A 405 36.92 19.06 -46.30
N GLN A 406 35.90 19.85 -46.67
CA GLN A 406 35.71 20.66 -47.89
C GLN A 406 34.94 19.89 -48.98
N THR A 407 33.63 20.05 -49.14
CA THR A 407 32.92 21.28 -49.55
C THR A 407 31.42 20.95 -49.36
N ARG A 408 30.56 21.66 -48.63
CA ARG A 408 30.12 23.05 -48.77
C ARG A 408 29.34 23.41 -47.49
N GLN A 409 29.80 24.44 -46.79
CA GLN A 409 28.90 25.35 -46.09
C GLN A 409 28.03 26.07 -47.14
N VAL A 410 26.74 26.25 -46.84
CA VAL A 410 25.94 27.48 -46.86
C VAL A 410 24.47 27.10 -47.05
N ALA A 411 23.74 27.05 -45.94
CA ALA A 411 22.41 27.62 -45.80
C ALA A 411 22.22 27.92 -44.30
N ALA A 412 22.34 29.19 -43.94
CA ALA A 412 21.92 29.69 -42.65
C ALA A 412 20.39 29.89 -42.66
N HIS A 413 19.74 29.68 -41.51
CA HIS A 413 18.32 29.84 -41.10
C HIS A 413 17.81 28.49 -40.57
N GLU A 414 17.38 28.28 -39.32
CA GLU A 414 17.08 29.11 -38.15
C GLU A 414 17.60 28.38 -36.89
N VAL A 415 17.74 29.09 -35.77
CA VAL A 415 18.18 28.52 -34.49
C VAL A 415 17.14 27.51 -33.98
N GLY A 416 17.43 26.22 -34.09
CA GLY A 416 16.65 25.15 -33.45
C GLY A 416 16.89 25.11 -31.94
N PRO A 417 15.95 24.53 -31.15
CA PRO A 417 16.07 24.45 -29.70
C PRO A 417 17.32 23.67 -29.29
N ASP A 418 18.02 24.19 -28.29
CA ASP A 418 19.23 23.61 -27.70
C ASP A 418 18.97 22.17 -27.23
N THR A 419 19.49 21.18 -27.96
CA THR A 419 19.28 19.74 -27.70
C THR A 419 20.09 19.22 -26.50
N SER A 420 20.86 20.08 -25.83
CA SER A 420 21.70 19.71 -24.69
C SER A 420 20.94 19.59 -23.36
N ARG A 421 19.75 20.20 -23.24
CA ARG A 421 18.98 20.25 -21.99
C ARG A 421 17.66 19.50 -22.13
N TRP A 422 17.33 18.70 -21.11
CA TRP A 422 16.06 17.98 -21.04
C TRP A 422 14.87 18.96 -21.03
N GLN A 423 13.79 18.56 -21.71
CA GLN A 423 12.53 19.30 -21.81
C GLN A 423 11.37 18.31 -21.83
N TYR A 424 10.25 18.67 -21.20
CA TYR A 424 9.01 17.90 -21.29
C TYR A 424 8.55 17.75 -22.75
N GLY A 425 8.01 16.59 -23.12
CA GLY A 425 7.64 16.31 -24.52
C GLY A 425 8.83 16.15 -25.47
N GLY A 426 10.06 16.19 -24.97
CA GLY A 426 11.28 15.94 -25.74
C GLY A 426 11.46 14.47 -26.12
N SER A 427 12.59 14.15 -26.74
CA SER A 427 12.90 12.79 -27.22
C SER A 427 13.61 11.90 -26.20
N TRP A 428 13.84 12.38 -24.98
CA TRP A 428 14.60 11.63 -23.98
C TRP A 428 14.22 12.04 -22.55
N LEU A 429 14.55 11.19 -21.58
CA LEU A 429 14.32 11.35 -20.15
C LEU A 429 15.63 11.07 -19.38
N PRO A 430 16.15 12.00 -18.54
CA PRO A 430 17.37 11.81 -17.76
C PRO A 430 17.18 10.82 -16.60
N LEU A 431 18.28 10.39 -15.97
CA LEU A 431 18.24 9.82 -14.62
C LEU A 431 17.51 10.78 -13.66
N GLY A 432 16.65 10.22 -12.81
CA GLY A 432 15.75 11.00 -11.98
C GLY A 432 14.68 11.76 -12.78
N GLY A 433 14.42 11.36 -14.02
CA GLY A 433 13.28 11.81 -14.78
C GLY A 433 12.09 10.89 -14.54
N SER A 434 10.89 11.46 -14.57
CA SER A 434 9.65 10.69 -14.49
C SER A 434 8.64 11.12 -15.55
N LEU A 435 7.76 10.20 -15.92
CA LEU A 435 6.58 10.42 -16.74
C LEU A 435 5.35 10.05 -15.94
N SER A 436 4.44 10.99 -15.75
CA SER A 436 3.09 10.73 -15.24
C SER A 436 2.11 11.44 -16.14
N MET A 437 1.32 10.66 -16.89
CA MET A 437 0.44 11.19 -17.94
C MET A 437 1.16 12.03 -19.00
N GLN A 438 2.45 11.79 -19.18
CA GLN A 438 3.33 12.55 -20.05
C GLN A 438 3.80 11.71 -21.23
N SER A 439 4.39 12.38 -22.21
CA SER A 439 4.89 11.74 -23.42
C SER A 439 6.34 12.13 -23.74
N LEU A 440 7.05 11.22 -24.38
CA LEU A 440 8.27 11.50 -25.12
C LEU A 440 7.98 11.44 -26.62
N THR A 441 8.57 12.33 -27.41
CA THR A 441 8.36 12.40 -28.85
C THR A 441 9.69 12.38 -29.58
N SER A 442 9.81 11.50 -30.58
CA SER A 442 11.06 11.33 -31.32
C SER A 442 11.48 12.64 -32.04
N PRO A 443 12.77 12.83 -32.36
CA PRO A 443 13.26 14.06 -32.98
C PRO A 443 12.52 14.49 -34.25
N SER A 444 12.15 13.55 -35.12
CA SER A 444 11.34 13.76 -36.32
C SER A 444 9.86 14.08 -36.06
N GLY A 445 9.37 13.79 -34.84
CA GLY A 445 7.96 13.89 -34.48
C GLY A 445 7.14 12.66 -34.87
N ARG A 446 7.74 11.66 -35.53
CA ARG A 446 7.03 10.49 -36.03
C ARG A 446 6.53 9.58 -34.91
N PHE A 447 7.34 9.33 -33.89
CA PHE A 447 6.96 8.41 -32.82
C PHE A 447 6.69 9.15 -31.52
N THR A 448 5.75 8.64 -30.72
CA THR A 448 5.46 9.15 -29.38
C THR A 448 5.30 7.99 -28.41
N ALA A 449 6.11 8.00 -27.35
CA ALA A 449 5.94 7.13 -26.20
C ALA A 449 5.03 7.87 -25.21
N LEU A 450 3.85 7.30 -24.93
CA LEU A 450 2.83 7.90 -24.08
C LEU A 450 2.66 7.05 -22.82
N HIS A 451 2.75 7.70 -21.65
CA HIS A 451 2.36 7.11 -20.38
C HIS A 451 0.92 7.55 -20.03
N SER A 452 0.08 6.61 -19.62
CA SER A 452 -1.35 6.77 -19.32
C SER A 452 -1.71 5.89 -18.10
N PRO A 453 -2.59 6.31 -17.18
CA PRO A 453 -3.12 5.46 -16.12
C PRO A 453 -4.19 4.49 -16.65
N TYR A 454 -4.64 4.68 -17.89
CA TYR A 454 -5.55 3.79 -18.58
C TYR A 454 -4.77 2.80 -19.43
N GLU A 455 -5.25 1.56 -19.51
CA GLU A 455 -4.60 0.51 -20.29
C GLU A 455 -4.61 0.80 -21.81
N PRO A 456 -3.48 0.57 -22.51
CA PRO A 456 -2.17 0.22 -21.99
C PRO A 456 -1.48 1.43 -21.35
N SER A 457 -0.82 1.18 -20.21
CA SER A 457 -0.27 2.24 -19.37
C SER A 457 0.97 2.91 -19.95
N PHE A 458 1.73 2.20 -20.78
CA PHE A 458 2.86 2.76 -21.49
C PHE A 458 2.98 2.14 -22.89
N ALA A 459 2.98 2.98 -23.92
CA ALA A 459 3.00 2.52 -25.30
C ALA A 459 3.74 3.49 -26.22
N VAL A 460 4.38 2.96 -27.28
CA VAL A 460 4.94 3.74 -28.38
C VAL A 460 3.96 3.70 -29.54
N ARG A 461 3.62 4.87 -30.06
CA ARG A 461 2.69 5.06 -31.18
C ARG A 461 3.38 5.74 -32.36
N ASP A 462 3.10 5.29 -33.57
CA ASP A 462 3.45 5.99 -34.80
C ASP A 462 2.38 7.06 -35.07
N ASN A 463 2.76 8.33 -35.05
CA ASN A 463 1.86 9.47 -35.26
C ASN A 463 1.36 9.58 -36.70
N SER A 464 2.05 8.96 -37.66
CA SER A 464 1.63 8.95 -39.06
C SER A 464 0.49 7.97 -39.31
N THR A 465 0.55 6.77 -38.73
CA THR A 465 -0.49 5.74 -38.85
C THR A 465 -1.52 5.80 -37.72
N ARG A 466 -1.18 6.45 -36.60
CA ARG A 466 -1.89 6.43 -35.31
C ARG A 466 -1.92 5.07 -34.62
N GLU A 467 -1.18 4.09 -35.13
CA GLU A 467 -1.11 2.75 -34.55
C GLU A 467 -0.07 2.69 -33.42
N ARG A 468 -0.35 1.86 -32.41
CA ARG A 468 0.60 1.51 -31.36
C ARG A 468 1.58 0.47 -31.91
N VAL A 469 2.84 0.83 -32.03
CA VAL A 469 3.92 -0.03 -32.54
C VAL A 469 4.57 -0.86 -31.43
N TRP A 470 4.39 -0.45 -30.17
CA TRP A 470 4.81 -1.20 -29.01
C TRP A 470 3.95 -0.86 -27.80
N ILE A 471 3.70 -1.84 -26.95
CA ILE A 471 2.97 -1.72 -25.69
C ILE A 471 3.83 -2.40 -24.63
N SER A 472 4.04 -1.72 -23.51
CA SER A 472 4.69 -2.29 -22.34
C SER A 472 3.81 -3.37 -21.72
N ASP A 473 4.46 -4.36 -21.12
CA ASP A 473 3.87 -5.33 -20.20
C ASP A 473 3.63 -4.77 -18.79
N SER A 474 3.93 -3.47 -18.56
CA SER A 474 3.58 -2.78 -17.33
C SER A 474 2.06 -2.85 -17.08
N PRO A 475 1.61 -3.28 -15.88
CA PRO A 475 0.24 -3.07 -15.42
C PRO A 475 -0.10 -1.57 -15.38
N GLY A 476 -1.34 -1.20 -15.04
CA GLY A 476 -1.85 0.17 -14.94
C GLY A 476 -1.01 1.13 -14.07
N SER A 477 0.13 1.60 -14.58
CA SER A 477 1.06 2.49 -13.90
C SER A 477 0.59 3.93 -13.91
N HIS A 478 0.73 4.56 -12.75
CA HIS A 478 0.40 5.96 -12.53
C HIS A 478 1.64 6.85 -12.65
N LEU A 479 2.83 6.27 -12.50
CA LEU A 479 4.12 6.92 -12.63
C LEU A 479 5.14 5.96 -13.24
N LEU A 480 5.91 6.44 -14.22
CA LEU A 480 7.09 5.78 -14.73
C LEU A 480 8.31 6.62 -14.36
N CYS A 481 9.31 6.04 -13.71
CA CYS A 481 10.50 6.74 -13.24
C CYS A 481 11.76 6.05 -13.76
N LEU A 482 12.70 6.82 -14.33
CA LEU A 482 14.05 6.33 -14.57
C LEU A 482 14.88 6.63 -13.32
N GLY A 483 15.09 5.62 -12.49
CA GLY A 483 15.82 5.70 -11.24
C GLY A 483 17.29 6.07 -11.43
N PRO A 484 17.96 6.60 -10.38
CA PRO A 484 19.39 6.96 -10.43
C PRO A 484 20.33 5.76 -10.59
N ASP A 485 19.86 4.58 -10.19
CA ASP A 485 20.51 3.30 -10.42
C ASP A 485 20.47 2.90 -11.90
N GLY A 486 19.63 3.57 -12.70
CA GLY A 486 19.52 3.34 -14.13
C GLY A 486 18.36 2.43 -14.53
N ASP A 487 17.51 2.02 -13.59
CA ASP A 487 16.34 1.19 -13.89
C ASP A 487 15.11 2.04 -14.23
N LEU A 488 14.37 1.65 -15.27
CA LEU A 488 13.07 2.26 -15.59
C LEU A 488 11.96 1.46 -14.91
N VAL A 489 11.26 2.09 -13.98
CA VAL A 489 10.31 1.46 -13.06
C VAL A 489 8.91 2.07 -13.19
N GLY A 490 7.89 1.23 -13.24
CA GLY A 490 6.47 1.59 -13.19
C GLY A 490 5.88 1.41 -11.80
N TRP A 491 5.21 2.45 -11.30
CA TRP A 491 4.64 2.52 -9.95
C TRP A 491 3.13 2.75 -9.99
N ASP A 492 2.39 2.20 -9.01
CA ASP A 492 0.97 2.47 -8.84
C ASP A 492 0.72 3.75 -8.02
N HIS A 493 -0.54 4.12 -7.84
CA HIS A 493 -0.90 5.30 -7.05
C HIS A 493 -0.68 5.12 -5.55
N HIS A 494 -0.43 3.90 -5.09
CA HIS A 494 -0.03 3.56 -3.73
C HIS A 494 1.50 3.45 -3.60
N GLY A 495 2.28 3.76 -4.64
CA GLY A 495 3.75 3.68 -4.62
C GLY A 495 4.30 2.24 -4.61
N ASN A 496 3.50 1.24 -4.97
CA ASN A 496 4.01 -0.11 -5.15
C ASN A 496 4.73 -0.25 -6.48
N HIS A 497 5.83 -1.00 -6.48
CA HIS A 497 6.56 -1.37 -7.68
C HIS A 497 5.76 -2.40 -8.48
N MET A 498 5.31 -2.04 -9.69
CA MET A 498 4.54 -2.94 -10.55
C MET A 498 5.35 -3.56 -11.69
N TRP A 499 6.37 -2.85 -12.17
CA TRP A 499 7.09 -3.22 -13.38
C TRP A 499 8.48 -2.58 -13.41
N SER A 500 9.47 -3.28 -13.97
CA SER A 500 10.84 -2.79 -14.09
C SER A 500 11.51 -3.35 -15.35
N THR A 501 12.44 -2.58 -15.93
CA THR A 501 13.30 -3.05 -17.03
C THR A 501 14.43 -3.97 -16.58
N GLY A 502 14.70 -4.05 -15.26
CA GLY A 502 15.78 -4.84 -14.68
C GLY A 502 17.18 -4.31 -15.01
N THR A 503 17.30 -3.00 -15.26
CA THR A 503 18.56 -2.38 -15.74
C THR A 503 19.34 -1.65 -14.64
N ALA A 504 18.92 -1.81 -13.39
CA ALA A 504 19.59 -1.27 -12.22
C ALA A 504 21.10 -1.59 -12.24
N TRP A 505 21.91 -0.56 -12.02
CA TRP A 505 23.36 -0.57 -11.93
C TRP A 505 24.11 -0.98 -13.20
N LEU A 506 23.43 -1.03 -14.35
CA LEU A 506 24.05 -1.36 -15.64
C LEU A 506 24.65 -0.14 -16.36
N GLY A 507 24.76 1.01 -15.69
CA GLY A 507 25.42 2.21 -16.21
C GLY A 507 24.54 3.12 -17.08
N VAL A 508 23.23 2.88 -17.10
CA VAL A 508 22.23 3.70 -17.81
C VAL A 508 22.30 5.16 -17.33
N GLN A 509 22.08 6.11 -18.26
CA GLN A 509 22.10 7.55 -18.03
C GLN A 509 20.84 8.27 -18.51
N ARG A 510 20.11 7.70 -19.47
CA ARG A 510 18.86 8.25 -19.96
C ARG A 510 18.07 7.22 -20.78
N LEU A 511 16.77 7.46 -20.87
CA LEU A 511 15.86 6.82 -21.80
C LEU A 511 15.72 7.71 -23.05
N GLU A 512 15.80 7.14 -24.24
CA GLU A 512 15.71 7.83 -25.53
C GLU A 512 14.63 7.20 -26.42
N LEU A 513 13.79 8.04 -27.03
CA LEU A 513 12.91 7.65 -28.13
C LEU A 513 13.53 8.10 -29.46
N ARG A 514 13.90 7.13 -30.30
CA ARG A 514 14.59 7.33 -31.56
C ARG A 514 13.62 7.45 -32.73
N ASP A 515 14.10 7.99 -33.85
CA ASP A 515 13.29 8.14 -35.08
C ASP A 515 13.00 6.83 -35.79
N SER A 516 13.62 5.73 -35.37
CA SER A 516 13.26 4.37 -35.75
C SER A 516 11.99 3.86 -35.05
N GLY A 517 11.54 4.55 -33.99
CA GLY A 517 10.52 4.07 -33.07
C GLY A 517 11.08 3.29 -31.88
N GLU A 518 12.38 2.99 -31.90
CA GLU A 518 13.08 2.33 -30.79
C GLU A 518 13.07 3.21 -29.55
N LEU A 519 12.66 2.63 -28.42
CA LEU A 519 12.77 3.24 -27.10
C LEU A 519 13.91 2.50 -26.36
N ALA A 520 14.99 3.23 -26.06
CA ALA A 520 16.25 2.65 -25.61
C ALA A 520 16.77 3.32 -24.33
N LEU A 521 17.25 2.53 -23.39
CA LEU A 521 18.06 2.99 -22.26
C LEU A 521 19.53 2.97 -22.68
N VAL A 522 20.22 4.09 -22.54
CA VAL A 522 21.60 4.27 -23.00
C VAL A 522 22.54 4.67 -21.87
N ASP A 523 23.81 4.29 -21.96
CA ASP A 523 24.85 4.59 -20.98
C ASP A 523 25.57 5.94 -21.24
N THR A 524 26.65 6.22 -20.48
CA THR A 524 27.48 7.44 -20.63
C THR A 524 28.20 7.54 -21.96
N GLU A 525 28.47 6.41 -22.62
CA GLU A 525 29.15 6.34 -23.92
C GLU A 525 28.16 6.42 -25.08
N GLY A 526 26.85 6.33 -24.79
CA GLY A 526 25.75 6.35 -25.76
C GLY A 526 25.39 4.97 -26.30
N GLU A 527 25.92 3.91 -25.68
CA GLU A 527 25.62 2.52 -26.04
C GLU A 527 24.28 2.09 -25.43
N THR A 528 23.52 1.29 -26.18
CA THR A 528 22.21 0.79 -25.75
C THR A 528 22.37 -0.35 -24.74
N VAL A 529 21.88 -0.13 -23.52
CA VAL A 529 21.84 -1.13 -22.43
C VAL A 529 20.57 -1.97 -22.52
N TRP A 530 19.44 -1.35 -22.85
CA TRP A 530 18.15 -2.00 -23.02
C TRP A 530 17.34 -1.32 -24.13
N SER A 531 16.48 -2.06 -24.81
CA SER A 531 15.65 -1.54 -25.89
C SER A 531 14.36 -2.33 -26.02
N THR A 532 13.31 -1.66 -26.49
CA THR A 532 12.03 -2.29 -26.84
C THR A 532 12.13 -3.26 -28.02
N GLY A 533 13.24 -3.28 -28.76
CA GLY A 533 13.49 -4.23 -29.85
C GLY A 533 12.60 -4.02 -31.08
N ILE A 534 11.97 -2.85 -31.19
CA ILE A 534 11.14 -2.48 -32.35
C ILE A 534 12.05 -2.40 -33.59
N PRO A 535 11.74 -3.13 -34.68
CA PRO A 535 12.56 -3.11 -35.88
C PRO A 535 12.56 -1.74 -36.54
N ASP A 536 13.70 -1.35 -37.15
CA ASP A 536 13.86 -0.09 -37.89
C ASP A 536 12.74 0.07 -38.94
N VAL A 537 11.80 0.98 -38.68
CA VAL A 537 10.77 1.34 -39.65
C VAL A 537 11.36 2.39 -40.60
N PRO A 538 11.44 2.13 -41.92
CA PRO A 538 12.07 3.05 -42.87
C PRO A 538 11.48 4.47 -42.80
N ALA A 539 12.36 5.48 -42.89
CA ALA A 539 12.03 6.90 -42.82
C ALA A 539 11.40 7.41 -44.13
N ASP A 540 10.13 7.08 -44.38
CA ASP A 540 9.42 7.50 -45.59
C ASP A 540 8.40 8.63 -45.35
N ALA A 541 8.39 9.26 -44.16
CA ALA A 541 7.43 10.31 -43.82
C ALA A 541 8.09 11.68 -43.63
N GLU A 542 7.51 12.72 -44.25
CA GLU A 542 7.89 14.11 -44.04
C GLU A 542 7.85 14.48 -42.56
N SER A 543 8.91 15.15 -42.07
CA SER A 543 8.93 15.72 -40.72
C SER A 543 7.82 16.77 -40.61
N ARG A 544 6.87 16.51 -39.71
CA ARG A 544 5.85 17.50 -39.34
C ARG A 544 6.29 18.19 -38.05
N PRO A 545 6.08 19.51 -37.93
CA PRO A 545 6.27 20.18 -36.66
C PRO A 545 5.28 19.58 -35.64
N VAL A 546 5.82 19.10 -34.53
CA VAL A 546 5.07 18.48 -33.43
C VAL A 546 5.24 19.35 -32.20
N PRO A 547 4.15 19.65 -31.47
CA PRO A 547 4.25 20.49 -30.30
C PRO A 547 5.09 19.82 -29.20
N ARG A 548 5.89 20.62 -28.49
CA ARG A 548 6.80 20.16 -27.43
C ARG A 548 6.79 21.11 -26.25
N GLY A 549 7.15 20.61 -25.07
CA GLY A 549 7.13 21.38 -23.82
C GLY A 549 5.72 21.86 -23.49
N ALA A 550 5.61 23.15 -23.19
CA ALA A 550 4.35 23.77 -22.80
C ALA A 550 3.51 24.31 -23.97
N ARG A 551 3.96 24.22 -25.24
CA ARG A 551 3.41 25.07 -26.32
C ARG A 551 2.89 24.30 -27.53
N LEU A 552 1.76 24.76 -28.06
CA LEU A 552 1.19 24.39 -29.37
C LEU A 552 1.09 25.67 -30.23
N ARG A 553 1.78 25.69 -31.37
CA ARG A 553 1.86 26.83 -32.29
C ARG A 553 0.91 26.67 -33.49
N ARG A 554 0.71 27.74 -34.25
CA ARG A 554 -0.04 27.69 -35.52
C ARG A 554 0.55 26.64 -36.46
N GLY A 555 -0.33 25.84 -37.06
CA GLY A 555 0.00 24.72 -37.95
C GLY A 555 0.32 23.42 -37.21
N GLU A 556 0.46 23.43 -35.88
CA GLU A 556 0.74 22.23 -35.09
C GLU A 556 -0.55 21.56 -34.61
N SER A 557 -0.47 20.25 -34.36
CA SER A 557 -1.58 19.45 -33.84
C SER A 557 -1.11 18.54 -32.72
N LEU A 558 -1.82 18.58 -31.60
CA LEU A 558 -1.67 17.63 -30.50
C LEU A 558 -2.59 16.44 -30.78
N CYS A 559 -2.00 15.26 -30.95
CA CYS A 559 -2.72 14.01 -31.18
C CYS A 559 -1.96 12.93 -30.42
N GLY A 560 -2.55 12.29 -29.41
CA GLY A 560 -1.91 11.20 -28.65
C GLY A 560 -0.59 11.60 -27.96
N GLN A 561 -0.52 12.84 -27.50
CA GLN A 561 0.66 13.53 -26.97
C GLN A 561 0.26 14.38 -25.77
N SER A 562 1.24 14.82 -25.00
CA SER A 562 1.05 15.74 -23.89
C SER A 562 1.81 17.05 -24.10
N LEU A 563 1.26 18.12 -23.55
CA LEU A 563 2.01 19.35 -23.27
C LEU A 563 2.08 19.56 -21.76
N THR A 564 3.24 19.95 -21.27
CA THR A 564 3.49 20.09 -19.85
C THR A 564 3.98 21.49 -19.56
N SER A 565 3.46 22.13 -18.51
CA SER A 565 3.95 23.41 -18.03
C SER A 565 5.44 23.36 -17.70
N ASP A 566 6.12 24.49 -17.77
CA ASP A 566 7.57 24.57 -17.52
C ASP A 566 7.95 24.08 -16.10
N ASP A 567 7.02 24.17 -15.15
CA ASP A 567 7.18 23.68 -13.76
C ASP A 567 6.77 22.21 -13.57
N GLY A 568 6.30 21.52 -14.61
CA GLY A 568 5.85 20.12 -14.53
C GLY A 568 4.49 19.90 -13.85
N SER A 569 3.90 20.93 -13.25
CA SER A 569 2.72 20.81 -12.38
C SER A 569 1.41 20.57 -13.13
N THR A 570 1.35 20.93 -14.42
CA THR A 570 0.15 20.87 -15.23
C THR A 570 0.44 20.17 -16.55
N VAL A 571 -0.36 19.16 -16.87
CA VAL A 571 -0.25 18.38 -18.11
C VAL A 571 -1.56 18.51 -18.90
N LEU A 572 -1.48 19.02 -20.12
CA LEU A 572 -2.53 18.89 -21.13
C LEU A 572 -2.32 17.58 -21.86
N PHE A 573 -3.11 16.57 -21.50
CA PHE A 573 -3.02 15.21 -22.01
C PHE A 573 -4.03 14.98 -23.13
N HIS A 574 -3.58 14.39 -24.25
CA HIS A 574 -4.42 13.93 -25.36
C HIS A 574 -4.13 12.45 -25.65
N ASP A 575 -5.13 11.57 -25.57
CA ASP A 575 -4.97 10.12 -25.79
C ASP A 575 -5.32 9.65 -27.23
N GLY A 576 -5.63 10.58 -28.12
CA GLY A 576 -6.16 10.31 -29.47
C GLY A 576 -7.66 10.59 -29.61
N ARG A 577 -8.38 10.73 -28.49
CA ARG A 577 -9.82 11.06 -28.46
C ARG A 577 -10.14 12.14 -27.44
N VAL A 578 -9.58 12.06 -26.25
CA VAL A 578 -9.93 12.92 -25.13
C VAL A 578 -8.82 13.93 -24.88
N VAL A 579 -9.19 15.20 -24.69
CA VAL A 579 -8.31 16.24 -24.15
C VAL A 579 -8.61 16.40 -22.66
N ARG A 580 -7.59 16.37 -21.81
CA ARG A 580 -7.70 16.58 -20.35
C ARG A 580 -6.61 17.53 -19.86
N ILE A 581 -6.93 18.33 -18.84
CA ILE A 581 -5.91 19.03 -18.05
C ILE A 581 -5.76 18.35 -16.71
N ILE A 582 -4.52 18.01 -16.36
CA ILE A 582 -4.17 17.26 -15.15
C ILE A 582 -3.25 18.13 -14.32
N MET A 583 -3.54 18.23 -13.03
CA MET A 583 -2.74 18.97 -12.06
C MET A 583 -2.49 18.10 -10.83
N ASN A 584 -1.22 17.87 -10.47
CA ASN A 584 -0.85 17.06 -9.30
C ASN A 584 -1.63 15.72 -9.22
N GLY A 585 -1.79 15.02 -10.35
CA GLY A 585 -2.53 13.75 -10.42
C GLY A 585 -4.07 13.87 -10.39
N GLN A 586 -4.63 15.06 -10.18
CA GLN A 586 -6.07 15.33 -10.25
C GLN A 586 -6.44 15.79 -11.66
N THR A 587 -7.49 15.20 -12.24
CA THR A 587 -8.07 15.65 -13.51
C THR A 587 -8.91 16.91 -13.27
N SER A 588 -8.80 17.91 -14.15
CA SER A 588 -9.47 19.19 -13.97
C SER A 588 -10.04 19.79 -15.27
N HIS A 589 -11.22 20.41 -15.09
CA HIS A 589 -11.92 21.52 -15.77
C HIS A 589 -12.02 21.63 -17.30
N TRP A 590 -11.10 21.10 -18.09
CA TRP A 590 -11.24 21.06 -19.54
C TRP A 590 -11.13 19.63 -20.02
N ASP A 591 -12.26 18.94 -19.89
CA ASP A 591 -12.48 17.65 -20.52
C ASP A 591 -13.31 17.85 -21.78
N VAL A 592 -12.80 17.36 -22.91
CA VAL A 592 -13.55 17.28 -24.15
C VAL A 592 -13.54 15.84 -24.62
N PHE A 593 -14.74 15.25 -24.72
CA PHE A 593 -14.95 13.84 -25.06
C PHE A 593 -15.72 13.70 -26.38
N PRO A 594 -15.10 13.91 -27.54
CA PRO A 594 -15.69 13.47 -28.78
C PRO A 594 -15.65 11.94 -28.83
N ASP A 595 -16.77 11.31 -29.18
CA ASP A 595 -16.86 9.87 -29.45
C ASP A 595 -16.14 9.47 -30.75
N THR A 596 -15.10 10.22 -31.16
CA THR A 596 -14.40 10.08 -32.43
C THR A 596 -12.94 10.46 -32.27
N GLU A 597 -12.05 9.70 -32.90
CA GLU A 597 -10.63 10.03 -32.96
C GLU A 597 -10.39 11.41 -33.55
N ASN A 598 -9.59 12.20 -32.85
CA ASN A 598 -9.40 13.59 -33.17
C ASN A 598 -7.99 14.07 -32.86
N ALA A 599 -7.72 15.30 -33.28
CA ALA A 599 -6.54 16.06 -32.92
C ALA A 599 -6.96 17.46 -32.49
N LEU A 600 -6.26 18.01 -31.50
CA LEU A 600 -6.36 19.42 -31.12
C LEU A 600 -5.36 20.21 -31.95
N THR A 601 -5.85 21.03 -32.88
CA THR A 601 -5.05 21.78 -33.85
C THR A 601 -5.19 23.28 -33.60
N LEU A 602 -4.06 24.00 -33.55
CA LEU A 602 -4.07 25.45 -33.71
C LEU A 602 -3.85 25.75 -35.18
N ASP A 603 -4.91 26.04 -35.91
CA ASP A 603 -4.84 26.22 -37.37
C ASP A 603 -4.05 27.48 -37.75
N ASP A 604 -3.55 27.54 -38.99
CA ASP A 604 -2.79 28.70 -39.51
C ASP A 604 -3.59 30.02 -39.48
N ASP A 605 -4.92 29.94 -39.50
CA ASP A 605 -5.82 31.09 -39.34
C ASP A 605 -5.97 31.56 -37.88
N GLY A 606 -5.28 30.90 -36.94
CA GLY A 606 -5.21 31.23 -35.53
C GLY A 606 -6.34 30.66 -34.68
N PHE A 607 -7.25 29.88 -35.25
CA PHE A 607 -8.32 29.27 -34.46
C PHE A 607 -7.89 27.91 -33.90
N LEU A 608 -8.13 27.72 -32.61
CA LEU A 608 -7.97 26.43 -31.93
C LEU A 608 -9.20 25.58 -32.24
N ARG A 609 -8.98 24.45 -32.92
CA ARG A 609 -10.05 23.55 -33.37
C ARG A 609 -9.71 22.11 -33.03
N MET A 610 -10.75 21.33 -32.82
CA MET A 610 -10.65 19.88 -32.72
C MET A 610 -11.12 19.29 -34.05
N ARG A 611 -10.28 18.45 -34.66
CA ARG A 611 -10.54 17.88 -35.99
C ARG A 611 -10.53 16.37 -35.95
N ASP A 612 -11.39 15.71 -36.71
CA ASP A 612 -11.37 14.26 -36.86
C ASP A 612 -10.17 13.77 -37.70
N ALA A 613 -10.05 12.46 -37.90
CA ALA A 613 -9.01 11.86 -38.75
C ALA A 613 -9.01 12.34 -40.21
N ASN A 614 -10.16 12.80 -40.73
CA ASN A 614 -10.30 13.30 -42.11
C ASN A 614 -10.03 14.81 -42.21
N GLY A 615 -9.72 15.47 -41.10
CA GLY A 615 -9.52 16.91 -41.02
C GLY A 615 -10.82 17.71 -40.91
N THR A 616 -11.98 17.06 -40.73
CA THR A 616 -13.26 17.73 -40.49
C THR A 616 -13.21 18.42 -39.13
N VAL A 617 -13.64 19.69 -39.05
CA VAL A 617 -13.75 20.38 -37.77
C VAL A 617 -14.92 19.79 -36.98
N LEU A 618 -14.61 19.12 -35.87
CA LEU A 618 -15.60 18.65 -34.89
C LEU A 618 -16.06 19.81 -34.01
N GLN A 619 -15.11 20.65 -33.58
CA GLN A 619 -15.39 21.79 -32.72
C GLN A 619 -14.39 22.92 -32.98
N GLN A 620 -14.88 24.15 -33.00
CA GLN A 620 -14.04 25.34 -32.90
C GLN A 620 -14.10 25.84 -31.46
N ILE A 621 -12.95 25.87 -30.77
CA ILE A 621 -12.85 26.20 -29.35
C ILE A 621 -12.72 27.72 -29.16
N SER A 622 -11.71 28.33 -29.79
CA SER A 622 -11.48 29.78 -29.72
C SER A 622 -10.52 30.28 -30.82
N GLY A 623 -10.27 31.59 -30.86
CA GLY A 623 -9.34 32.25 -31.78
C GLY A 623 -9.85 33.61 -32.27
N PRO A 624 -9.02 34.35 -33.03
CA PRO A 624 -7.68 33.97 -33.46
C PRO A 624 -6.59 34.23 -32.38
N GLY A 625 -5.71 33.26 -32.16
CA GLY A 625 -4.47 33.36 -31.36
C GLY A 625 -3.26 32.86 -32.16
N VAL A 626 -2.05 32.95 -31.60
CA VAL A 626 -0.77 32.52 -32.22
C VAL A 626 -0.16 31.30 -31.56
N GLU A 627 -0.37 31.12 -30.26
CA GLU A 627 0.12 29.97 -29.52
C GLU A 627 -0.82 29.64 -28.35
N LEU A 628 -1.00 28.35 -28.10
CA LEU A 628 -1.59 27.82 -26.90
C LEU A 628 -0.45 27.41 -25.96
N VAL A 629 -0.48 27.91 -24.72
CA VAL A 629 0.55 27.66 -23.69
C VAL A 629 -0.11 26.95 -22.50
N VAL A 630 0.49 25.85 -22.05
CA VAL A 630 0.13 25.17 -20.81
C VAL A 630 0.86 25.87 -19.67
N GLU A 631 0.09 26.53 -18.83
CA GLU A 631 0.55 27.18 -17.62
C GLU A 631 0.05 26.39 -16.41
N ARG A 632 0.62 26.67 -15.24
CA ARG A 632 0.08 26.13 -14.00
C ARG A 632 -1.41 26.44 -13.89
N GLY A 633 -2.24 25.40 -13.73
CA GLY A 633 -3.68 25.59 -13.58
C GLY A 633 -4.50 25.61 -14.87
N GLY A 634 -3.87 25.56 -16.04
CA GLY A 634 -4.60 25.33 -17.29
C GLY A 634 -3.90 25.79 -18.57
N ALA A 635 -4.60 25.70 -19.69
CA ALA A 635 -4.10 26.11 -21.00
C ALA A 635 -4.63 27.49 -21.41
N GLU A 636 -3.79 28.27 -22.09
CA GLU A 636 -4.07 29.65 -22.50
C GLU A 636 -3.72 29.89 -23.96
N LEU A 637 -4.71 30.34 -24.74
CA LEU A 637 -4.49 30.79 -26.12
C LEU A 637 -4.14 32.28 -26.08
N LEU A 638 -2.98 32.64 -26.63
CA LEU A 638 -2.45 33.99 -26.64
C LEU A 638 -2.47 34.59 -28.05
N ASP A 639 -2.57 35.91 -28.19
CA ASP A 639 -2.45 36.64 -29.46
C ASP A 639 -1.00 37.07 -29.75
N GLU A 640 -0.80 37.80 -30.87
CA GLU A 640 0.51 38.31 -31.31
C GLU A 640 1.19 39.24 -30.30
N ASN A 641 0.43 39.85 -29.38
CA ASN A 641 0.95 40.74 -28.34
C ASN A 641 1.11 40.02 -26.99
N GLY A 642 0.85 38.70 -26.92
CA GLY A 642 0.83 37.92 -25.69
C GLY A 642 -0.42 38.16 -24.83
N ALA A 643 -1.46 38.78 -25.37
CA ALA A 643 -2.72 38.98 -24.66
C ALA A 643 -3.56 37.70 -24.69
N LEU A 644 -4.27 37.44 -23.58
CA LEU A 644 -5.10 36.25 -23.41
C LEU A 644 -6.34 36.32 -24.33
N VAL A 645 -6.40 35.41 -25.31
CA VAL A 645 -7.56 35.22 -26.20
C VAL A 645 -8.56 34.26 -25.58
N TRP A 646 -8.06 33.19 -24.94
CA TRP A 646 -8.89 32.18 -24.29
C TRP A 646 -8.10 31.44 -23.22
N ALA A 647 -8.81 30.93 -22.22
CA ALA A 647 -8.25 30.08 -21.19
C ALA A 647 -9.20 28.92 -20.93
N SER A 648 -8.62 27.74 -20.65
CA SER A 648 -9.37 26.55 -20.25
C SER A 648 -10.10 26.74 -18.91
N SER A 649 -9.52 27.56 -18.01
CA SER A 649 -10.07 27.89 -16.70
C SER A 649 -9.76 29.35 -16.32
N PRO A 650 -10.64 30.06 -15.58
CA PRO A 650 -10.37 31.43 -15.15
C PRO A 650 -9.15 31.51 -14.22
N ARG A 651 -8.21 32.42 -14.48
CA ARG A 651 -6.98 32.59 -13.68
C ARG A 651 -7.22 32.79 -12.18
N ALA A 652 -8.36 33.36 -11.79
CA ALA A 652 -8.72 33.58 -10.38
C ALA A 652 -8.96 32.28 -9.57
N HIS A 653 -9.19 31.15 -10.26
CA HIS A 653 -9.41 29.84 -9.64
C HIS A 653 -8.14 28.98 -9.67
N ARG A 654 -7.00 29.51 -10.13
CA ARG A 654 -5.76 28.76 -10.24
C ARG A 654 -4.91 28.93 -8.98
N PRO A 655 -4.28 27.86 -8.48
CA PRO A 655 -3.36 27.94 -7.34
C PRO A 655 -2.15 28.81 -7.69
N ALA A 656 -1.66 29.59 -6.71
CA ALA A 656 -0.52 30.48 -6.88
C ALA A 656 0.75 29.72 -7.35
N PRO A 657 1.63 30.36 -8.14
CA PRO A 657 2.85 29.73 -8.64
C PRO A 657 3.78 29.33 -7.48
N ILE A 658 4.08 28.05 -7.36
CA ILE A 658 5.17 27.53 -6.54
C ILE A 658 6.43 27.60 -7.40
N ARG A 659 7.49 28.26 -6.90
CA ARG A 659 8.82 28.14 -7.49
C ARG A 659 9.36 26.75 -7.15
N GLU A 660 9.58 25.91 -8.15
CA GLU A 660 9.97 24.52 -7.96
C GLU A 660 11.16 24.12 -8.84
N PRO A 661 11.81 23.00 -8.46
CA PRO A 661 12.15 21.98 -9.43
C PRO A 661 11.81 20.53 -9.01
N ALA A 662 11.72 19.72 -10.08
CA ALA A 662 11.54 18.28 -10.30
C ALA A 662 11.88 17.24 -9.21
N LEU A 663 11.24 16.07 -9.35
CA LEU A 663 10.64 15.24 -8.30
C LEU A 663 11.10 13.76 -8.34
N ALA A 664 12.38 13.47 -8.57
CA ALA A 664 12.90 12.07 -8.49
C ALA A 664 14.23 11.95 -7.72
N GLN A 665 14.44 12.84 -6.76
CA GLN A 665 15.77 13.04 -6.21
C GLN A 665 16.01 12.30 -4.90
N ASP A 666 15.03 11.73 -4.21
CA ASP A 666 15.24 11.35 -2.80
C ASP A 666 16.21 10.21 -2.57
N ASP A 667 15.99 9.02 -3.11
CA ASP A 667 16.90 7.88 -2.89
C ASP A 667 18.29 8.15 -3.47
N THR A 668 18.35 8.90 -4.58
CA THR A 668 19.59 9.39 -5.19
C THR A 668 20.34 10.33 -4.24
N LEU A 669 19.63 11.30 -3.66
CA LEU A 669 20.18 12.30 -2.76
C LEU A 669 20.57 11.64 -1.44
N THR A 670 19.76 10.71 -0.94
CA THR A 670 20.06 9.90 0.24
C THR A 670 21.35 9.11 0.00
N ALA A 671 21.44 8.32 -1.07
CA ALA A 671 22.64 7.56 -1.40
C ALA A 671 23.87 8.47 -1.61
N TRP A 672 23.67 9.63 -2.23
CA TRP A 672 24.72 10.61 -2.47
C TRP A 672 25.22 11.27 -1.17
N PHE A 673 24.32 11.73 -0.30
CA PHE A 673 24.66 12.28 1.02
C PHE A 673 25.28 11.21 1.91
N THR A 674 24.77 9.98 1.90
CA THR A 674 25.37 8.85 2.62
C THR A 674 26.78 8.57 2.13
N THR A 675 27.02 8.55 0.82
CA THR A 675 28.36 8.35 0.24
C THR A 675 29.32 9.49 0.58
N LEU A 676 28.83 10.73 0.56
CA LEU A 676 29.64 11.91 0.79
C LEU A 676 29.92 12.13 2.29
N LEU A 677 28.90 12.08 3.13
CA LEU A 677 28.92 12.47 4.54
C LEU A 677 29.12 11.28 5.49
N GLY A 678 28.70 10.07 5.09
CA GLY A 678 28.63 8.86 5.92
C GLY A 678 27.18 8.52 6.28
N ASP A 679 26.96 7.44 7.03
CA ASP A 679 25.61 6.94 7.36
C ASP A 679 24.82 7.86 8.32
N ALA A 680 25.50 8.84 8.93
CA ALA A 680 24.92 9.80 9.84
C ALA A 680 25.26 11.23 9.38
N TYR A 681 24.25 12.04 9.10
CA TYR A 681 24.44 13.41 8.59
C TYR A 681 23.24 14.32 8.85
N ALA A 682 23.45 15.63 8.68
CA ALA A 682 22.36 16.58 8.53
C ALA A 682 22.63 17.57 7.39
N VAL A 683 21.58 17.84 6.61
CA VAL A 683 21.59 18.79 5.49
C VAL A 683 20.53 19.84 5.73
N SER A 684 20.92 21.11 5.67
CA SER A 684 20.03 22.25 5.95
C SER A 684 20.12 23.29 4.85
N VAL A 685 19.02 23.98 4.58
CA VAL A 685 18.99 25.12 3.65
C VAL A 685 18.76 26.42 4.40
N ALA A 686 19.64 27.40 4.21
CA ALA A 686 19.49 28.75 4.76
C ALA A 686 19.25 29.75 3.62
N ARG A 687 18.23 30.61 3.76
CA ARG A 687 17.89 31.59 2.73
C ARG A 687 18.63 32.91 2.90
N ASP A 688 18.88 33.60 1.78
CA ASP A 688 19.34 34.99 1.72
C ASP A 688 20.58 35.27 2.59
N THR A 689 21.55 34.35 2.58
CA THR A 689 22.79 34.42 3.36
C THR A 689 23.97 34.00 2.49
N THR A 690 25.19 34.34 2.90
CA THR A 690 26.42 33.84 2.26
C THR A 690 27.02 32.65 3.03
N PRO A 691 27.80 31.76 2.37
CA PRO A 691 28.48 30.64 3.04
C PRO A 691 29.36 31.09 4.21
N GLU A 692 30.09 32.18 4.07
CA GLU A 692 30.97 32.77 5.09
C GLU A 692 30.18 33.23 6.32
N GLU A 693 29.06 33.91 6.11
CA GLU A 693 28.19 34.38 7.20
C GLU A 693 27.50 33.22 7.91
N ALA A 694 27.08 32.18 7.16
CA ALA A 694 26.46 30.98 7.72
C ALA A 694 27.44 30.20 8.61
N LEU A 695 28.66 29.96 8.12
CA LEU A 695 29.71 29.28 8.88
C LEU A 695 30.22 30.12 10.06
N GLY A 696 30.38 31.43 9.86
CA GLY A 696 30.81 32.34 10.92
C GLY A 696 29.84 32.37 12.11
N LYS A 697 28.53 32.29 11.85
CA LYS A 697 27.49 32.19 12.90
C LYS A 697 27.55 30.87 13.68
N LEU A 698 28.01 29.79 13.07
CA LEU A 698 28.26 28.51 13.74
C LEU A 698 29.62 28.47 14.47
N GLY A 699 30.42 29.54 14.38
CA GLY A 699 31.75 29.60 14.99
C GLY A 699 32.80 28.80 14.24
N VAL A 700 32.55 28.45 12.97
CA VAL A 700 33.48 27.71 12.12
C VAL A 700 34.39 28.70 11.39
N THR A 701 35.70 28.47 11.45
CA THR A 701 36.66 29.23 10.63
C THR A 701 36.77 28.56 9.26
N PRO A 702 36.29 29.21 8.17
CA PRO A 702 36.17 28.55 6.87
C PRO A 702 37.52 28.42 6.15
N GLY A 703 37.76 27.25 5.56
CA GLY A 703 38.79 26.98 4.56
C GLY A 703 38.17 26.38 3.29
N LEU A 704 38.83 26.59 2.15
CA LEU A 704 38.42 25.99 0.87
C LEU A 704 39.02 24.59 0.73
N GLY A 705 38.21 23.63 0.30
CA GLY A 705 38.68 22.28 -0.04
C GLY A 705 37.54 21.31 -0.31
N THR A 706 37.87 20.13 -0.80
CA THR A 706 36.92 19.03 -0.94
C THR A 706 36.52 18.45 0.42
N TRP A 707 35.37 17.78 0.51
CA TRP A 707 34.94 17.13 1.75
C TRP A 707 35.98 16.13 2.30
N THR A 708 36.68 15.42 1.41
CA THR A 708 37.79 14.52 1.77
C THR A 708 39.00 15.25 2.34
N GLU A 709 39.31 16.44 1.85
CA GLU A 709 40.39 17.28 2.39
C GLU A 709 40.01 17.87 3.74
N LEU A 710 38.76 18.27 3.94
CA LEU A 710 38.24 18.70 5.24
C LEU A 710 38.27 17.55 6.26
N ARG A 711 37.93 16.32 5.85
CA ARG A 711 38.09 15.10 6.67
C ARG A 711 39.54 14.87 7.09
N ARG A 712 40.48 14.89 6.12
CA ARG A 712 41.91 14.76 6.41
C ARG A 712 42.42 15.87 7.32
N TYR A 713 41.94 17.09 7.15
CA TYR A 713 42.31 18.23 8.00
C TYR A 713 41.80 18.07 9.43
N ARG A 714 40.54 17.62 9.63
CA ARG A 714 40.01 17.24 10.94
C ARG A 714 40.85 16.17 11.60
N ASP A 715 41.10 15.07 10.91
CA ASP A 715 41.81 13.93 11.47
C ASP A 715 43.27 14.29 11.84
N ALA A 716 43.89 15.21 11.10
CA ALA A 716 45.24 15.72 11.38
C ALA A 716 45.29 16.74 12.53
N MET A 717 44.32 17.65 12.64
CA MET A 717 44.36 18.78 13.57
C MET A 717 43.56 18.56 14.86
N ASN A 718 42.54 17.71 14.84
CA ASN A 718 41.65 17.40 15.97
C ASN A 718 41.44 15.88 16.11
N PRO A 719 42.48 15.11 16.48
CA PRO A 719 42.41 13.64 16.60
C PRO A 719 41.46 13.15 17.71
N ALA A 720 41.00 14.05 18.60
CA ALA A 720 40.02 13.76 19.65
C ALA A 720 38.55 13.86 19.15
N GLY A 721 38.33 14.17 17.87
CA GLY A 721 37.00 14.29 17.26
C GLY A 721 36.53 15.74 17.03
N GLY A 722 35.44 15.88 16.29
CA GLY A 722 34.79 17.15 15.91
C GLY A 722 33.93 16.99 14.66
N ALA A 723 32.90 17.83 14.52
CA ALA A 723 31.99 17.79 13.38
C ALA A 723 32.56 18.60 12.22
N ILE A 724 32.49 18.08 11.00
CA ILE A 724 32.80 18.84 9.79
C ILE A 724 31.54 19.60 9.41
N VAL A 725 31.68 20.91 9.23
CA VAL A 725 30.60 21.75 8.72
C VAL A 725 31.08 22.40 7.44
N ALA A 726 30.35 22.17 6.35
CA ALA A 726 30.58 22.80 5.07
C ALA A 726 29.35 23.59 4.63
N ALA A 727 29.59 24.64 3.84
CA ALA A 727 28.57 25.47 3.25
C ALA A 727 28.84 25.62 1.75
N LEU A 728 27.77 25.53 0.96
CA LEU A 728 27.77 25.70 -0.49
C LEU A 728 26.74 26.75 -0.88
N ALA A 729 27.14 27.73 -1.70
CA ALA A 729 26.19 28.70 -2.24
C ALA A 729 25.34 28.05 -3.35
N VAL A 730 24.02 28.19 -3.25
CA VAL A 730 23.06 27.73 -4.26
C VAL A 730 22.11 28.90 -4.58
N GLY A 731 22.46 29.69 -5.61
CA GLY A 731 21.77 30.94 -5.92
C GLY A 731 21.94 32.00 -4.81
N SER A 732 20.84 32.52 -4.27
CA SER A 732 20.84 33.44 -3.12
C SER A 732 20.76 32.73 -1.76
N HIS A 733 20.84 31.40 -1.75
CA HIS A 733 20.70 30.57 -0.56
C HIS A 733 22.00 29.78 -0.30
N VAL A 734 22.09 29.16 0.88
CA VAL A 734 23.23 28.34 1.30
C VAL A 734 22.75 26.96 1.71
N LEU A 735 23.37 25.93 1.14
CA LEU A 735 23.27 24.56 1.60
C LEU A 735 24.33 24.32 2.67
N LEU A 736 23.92 23.95 3.87
CA LEU A 736 24.79 23.64 4.99
C LEU A 736 24.77 22.12 5.25
N MET A 737 25.96 21.51 5.29
CA MET A 737 26.14 20.07 5.37
C MET A 737 27.04 19.72 6.55
N THR A 738 26.67 18.71 7.33
CA THR A 738 27.43 18.24 8.50
C THR A 738 27.38 16.72 8.63
N ASP A 739 28.47 16.11 9.11
CA ASP A 739 28.55 14.70 9.49
C ASP A 739 28.08 14.43 10.94
N ASP A 740 27.67 15.47 11.66
CA ASP A 740 27.00 15.35 12.95
C ASP A 740 25.48 15.55 12.79
N PRO A 741 24.67 14.46 12.85
CA PRO A 741 23.22 14.55 12.71
C PRO A 741 22.56 15.18 13.93
N HIS A 742 23.26 15.38 15.05
CA HIS A 742 22.72 15.99 16.27
C HIS A 742 23.10 17.47 16.41
N LEU A 743 23.95 17.98 15.52
CA LEU A 743 24.29 19.39 15.49
C LEU A 743 23.04 20.22 15.20
N ARG A 744 22.45 20.78 16.26
CA ARG A 744 21.31 21.70 16.14
C ARG A 744 21.85 23.05 15.68
N THR A 745 21.59 23.38 14.43
CA THR A 745 21.83 24.69 13.86
C THR A 745 20.89 25.69 14.53
N LYS A 746 21.28 26.24 15.68
CA LYS A 746 20.66 27.47 16.20
C LYS A 746 21.08 28.63 15.30
N ALA A 747 20.58 28.66 14.06
CA ALA A 747 20.96 29.66 13.08
C ALA A 747 19.81 30.65 12.80
N PRO A 748 20.11 31.95 12.63
CA PRO A 748 19.18 33.07 12.79
C PRO A 748 18.85 33.68 11.43
N ALA A 749 18.28 32.89 10.53
CA ALA A 749 17.81 33.36 9.23
C ALA A 749 16.38 32.88 9.00
N ALA A 750 15.62 33.65 8.23
CA ALA A 750 14.26 33.30 7.86
C ALA A 750 14.30 32.00 7.02
N TRP A 751 13.94 30.92 7.70
CA TRP A 751 13.52 29.62 7.20
C TRP A 751 14.68 28.63 6.99
N VAL A 752 14.74 27.62 7.87
CA VAL A 752 15.69 26.50 7.79
C VAL A 752 14.89 25.20 7.71
N ALA A 753 14.81 24.63 6.52
CA ALA A 753 14.41 23.24 6.37
C ALA A 753 15.65 22.36 6.56
N THR A 754 15.51 21.24 7.27
CA THR A 754 16.61 20.32 7.59
C THR A 754 16.16 18.88 7.46
N VAL A 755 16.96 18.07 6.78
CA VAL A 755 16.90 16.60 6.81
C VAL A 755 18.04 16.08 7.68
N ARG A 756 17.74 15.15 8.58
CA ARG A 756 18.71 14.50 9.47
C ARG A 756 18.63 12.99 9.26
N GLN A 757 19.77 12.34 9.06
CA GLN A 757 19.91 10.89 8.97
C GLN A 757 20.80 10.43 10.14
N SER A 758 20.36 9.48 10.95
CA SER A 758 21.15 8.99 12.11
C SER A 758 21.45 7.50 11.96
N GLY A 759 22.34 7.13 11.04
CA GLY A 759 22.75 5.73 10.87
C GLY A 759 21.60 4.86 10.37
N CYS A 760 21.21 3.86 11.17
CA CYS A 760 20.11 2.94 10.88
C CYS A 760 18.72 3.54 11.16
N ASP A 761 18.64 4.70 11.82
CA ASP A 761 17.36 5.35 12.14
C ASP A 761 16.75 6.04 10.91
N LEU A 762 15.43 6.10 10.85
CA LEU A 762 14.69 6.80 9.80
C LEU A 762 15.01 8.30 9.75
N ALA A 763 15.14 8.86 8.54
CA ALA A 763 15.48 10.26 8.34
C ALA A 763 14.43 11.23 8.92
N GLU A 764 14.82 12.23 9.71
CA GLU A 764 13.93 13.26 10.26
C GLU A 764 13.88 14.50 9.34
N PHE A 765 12.69 15.02 9.05
CA PHE A 765 12.52 16.30 8.35
C PHE A 765 11.95 17.37 9.27
N THR A 766 12.61 18.52 9.36
CA THR A 766 12.15 19.67 10.17
C THR A 766 12.11 20.95 9.35
N VAL A 767 11.14 21.81 9.66
CA VAL A 767 11.05 23.18 9.15
C VAL A 767 11.11 24.13 10.33
N GLN A 768 12.09 25.02 10.32
CA GLN A 768 12.30 26.04 11.34
C GLN A 768 12.08 27.44 10.78
N GLN A 769 11.48 28.32 11.57
CA GLN A 769 11.33 29.74 11.27
C GLN A 769 11.85 30.54 12.46
N ASP A 770 12.73 31.50 12.19
CA ASP A 770 13.33 32.38 13.22
C ASP A 770 14.00 31.62 14.39
N GLY A 771 14.51 30.41 14.12
CA GLY A 771 15.18 29.55 15.09
C GLY A 771 14.24 28.61 15.87
N GLU A 772 12.93 28.66 15.61
CA GLU A 772 11.92 27.79 16.24
C GLU A 772 11.43 26.72 15.27
N VAL A 773 11.25 25.48 15.74
CA VAL A 773 10.71 24.38 14.93
C VAL A 773 9.19 24.60 14.75
N VAL A 774 8.78 24.79 13.51
CA VAL A 774 7.38 25.01 13.12
C VAL A 774 6.71 23.70 12.72
N THR A 775 7.46 22.75 12.17
CA THR A 775 6.99 21.43 11.76
C THR A 775 8.12 20.41 11.83
N GLU A 776 7.77 19.20 12.24
CA GLU A 776 8.64 18.04 12.32
C GLU A 776 7.87 16.83 11.77
N ILE A 777 8.51 16.06 10.89
CA ILE A 777 7.96 14.87 10.26
C ILE A 777 8.88 13.69 10.60
N ARG A 778 8.29 12.71 11.29
CA ARG A 778 8.72 11.33 11.52
C ARG A 778 7.50 10.44 11.19
N GLU A 779 7.63 9.13 11.06
CA GLU A 779 6.60 8.17 10.57
C GLU A 779 5.16 8.31 11.13
N PHE A 780 4.91 9.13 12.16
CA PHE A 780 3.58 9.63 12.51
C PHE A 780 3.55 11.18 12.57
N PRO A 781 2.78 11.88 11.72
CA PRO A 781 2.80 13.34 11.66
C PRO A 781 2.16 13.98 12.90
N ARG A 782 2.97 14.50 13.83
CA ARG A 782 2.49 15.34 14.95
C ARG A 782 2.28 16.78 14.46
N ARG A 783 1.03 17.20 14.23
CA ARG A 783 0.68 18.63 14.02
C ARG A 783 0.63 19.38 15.36
N ARG A 784 1.34 20.50 15.47
CA ARG A 784 1.01 21.52 16.50
C ARG A 784 -0.26 22.28 16.08
N ARG A 785 -1.28 22.26 16.93
CA ARG A 785 -2.57 22.93 16.72
C ARG A 785 -2.35 24.45 16.64
N GLY A 786 -2.54 25.04 15.45
CA GLY A 786 -2.46 26.50 15.22
C GLY A 786 -1.68 26.95 13.97
N THR A 787 -0.90 26.06 13.34
CA THR A 787 -0.07 26.45 12.19
C THR A 787 -0.89 26.44 10.89
N ARG A 788 -1.35 27.61 10.45
CA ARG A 788 -1.96 27.83 9.11
C ARG A 788 -0.94 28.46 8.16
N ILE A 789 0.14 27.74 7.86
CA ILE A 789 1.13 28.21 6.89
C ILE A 789 0.88 27.45 5.57
N PRO A 790 0.66 28.16 4.44
CA PRO A 790 0.42 27.53 3.15
C PRO A 790 1.49 26.50 2.77
N GLU A 791 2.76 26.78 3.07
CA GLU A 791 3.90 25.92 2.72
C GLU A 791 3.95 24.63 3.55
N VAL A 792 3.56 24.68 4.83
CA VAL A 792 3.42 23.50 5.70
C VAL A 792 2.19 22.68 5.30
N ALA A 793 1.10 23.35 4.96
CA ALA A 793 -0.10 22.70 4.46
C ALA A 793 0.13 22.03 3.09
N THR A 794 0.89 22.67 2.19
CA THR A 794 1.32 22.12 0.90
C THR A 794 2.28 20.96 1.08
N ALA A 795 3.32 21.10 1.90
CA ALA A 795 4.26 20.01 2.22
C ALA A 795 3.55 18.78 2.81
N LEU A 796 2.57 18.99 3.70
CA LEU A 796 1.79 17.91 4.31
C LEU A 796 0.69 17.35 3.40
N HIS A 797 0.23 18.09 2.39
CA HIS A 797 -0.79 17.64 1.44
C HIS A 797 -0.18 16.88 0.26
N GLU A 798 1.09 17.13 -0.04
CA GLU A 798 1.89 16.47 -1.08
C GLU A 798 2.67 15.25 -0.54
N LEU A 799 2.59 15.00 0.77
CA LEU A 799 3.07 13.79 1.45
C LEU A 799 2.13 12.62 1.12
N VAL A 800 2.34 12.02 -0.06
CA VAL A 800 1.69 10.75 -0.44
C VAL A 800 2.57 9.56 -0.04
N HIS A 801 3.86 9.77 0.32
CA HIS A 801 4.79 8.74 0.81
C HIS A 801 5.94 9.28 1.66
N ASP A 802 6.43 8.45 2.60
CA ASP A 802 7.54 8.72 3.52
C ASP A 802 8.93 8.91 2.86
N LEU A 803 9.05 8.60 1.56
CA LEU A 803 10.32 8.43 0.82
C LEU A 803 10.81 9.68 0.05
N HIS A 804 10.31 10.89 0.32
CA HIS A 804 10.68 12.10 -0.46
C HIS A 804 11.21 13.30 0.36
N ARG A 805 11.99 13.05 1.43
CA ARG A 805 12.39 14.06 2.44
C ARG A 805 13.46 15.06 1.96
N HIS A 806 14.46 14.63 1.18
CA HIS A 806 15.48 15.49 0.56
C HIS A 806 14.93 16.29 -0.63
N THR A 807 13.99 15.72 -1.36
CA THR A 807 13.24 16.39 -2.42
C THR A 807 12.35 17.47 -1.80
N LEU A 808 11.70 17.16 -0.69
CA LEU A 808 10.94 18.11 0.12
C LEU A 808 11.83 19.23 0.69
N LEU A 809 13.07 18.94 1.10
CA LEU A 809 14.05 19.94 1.55
C LEU A 809 14.30 21.04 0.50
N PHE A 810 14.64 20.65 -0.73
CA PHE A 810 14.93 21.60 -1.81
C PHE A 810 13.68 22.36 -2.28
N ARG A 811 12.53 21.68 -2.32
CA ARG A 811 11.22 22.29 -2.66
C ARG A 811 10.73 23.28 -1.62
N THR A 812 10.77 22.92 -0.34
CA THR A 812 10.40 23.80 0.78
C THR A 812 11.26 25.06 0.78
N ALA A 813 12.49 24.97 0.28
CA ALA A 813 13.38 26.12 0.12
C ALA A 813 13.22 26.86 -1.23
N GLY A 814 12.55 26.28 -2.22
CA GLY A 814 12.41 26.84 -3.57
C GLY A 814 13.71 26.81 -4.39
N ILE A 815 14.54 25.78 -4.21
CA ILE A 815 15.89 25.68 -4.78
C ILE A 815 16.01 24.52 -5.76
N VAL A 816 16.77 24.73 -6.85
CA VAL A 816 17.26 23.68 -7.77
C VAL A 816 18.77 23.56 -7.64
N PRO A 817 19.31 22.49 -7.04
CA PRO A 817 20.76 22.31 -7.01
C PRO A 817 21.29 21.95 -8.41
N ASP A 818 22.44 22.50 -8.76
CA ASP A 818 23.24 22.10 -9.92
C ASP A 818 24.13 20.92 -9.53
N ALA A 819 24.05 19.79 -10.26
CA ALA A 819 24.81 18.58 -9.98
C ALA A 819 26.35 18.81 -9.98
N VAL A 820 26.83 19.80 -10.74
CA VAL A 820 28.26 20.17 -10.77
C VAL A 820 28.67 20.93 -9.50
N ALA A 821 27.76 21.71 -8.91
CA ALA A 821 28.04 22.50 -7.70
C ALA A 821 28.15 21.63 -6.45
N LEU A 822 27.38 20.54 -6.40
CA LEU A 822 27.31 19.61 -5.27
C LEU A 822 28.62 18.80 -5.06
N SER A 823 29.43 18.61 -6.11
CA SER A 823 30.66 17.78 -6.08
C SER A 823 31.97 18.58 -6.09
N GLY A 824 31.90 19.92 -5.96
CA GLY A 824 33.03 20.84 -6.11
C GLY A 824 33.81 21.20 -4.83
N GLU A 825 34.62 22.26 -4.91
CA GLU A 825 35.28 22.87 -3.73
C GLU A 825 34.23 23.44 -2.77
N LEU A 826 34.29 23.02 -1.50
CA LEU A 826 33.41 23.48 -0.45
C LEU A 826 34.12 24.52 0.42
N LEU A 827 33.36 25.48 0.93
CA LEU A 827 33.81 26.32 2.02
C LEU A 827 33.42 25.62 3.33
N GLY A 828 34.39 25.24 4.16
CA GLY A 828 34.07 24.47 5.36
C GLY A 828 35.17 24.45 6.39
N GLY A 829 34.89 23.87 7.55
CA GLY A 829 35.84 23.79 8.65
C GLY A 829 35.39 22.80 9.71
N VAL A 830 36.21 22.67 10.75
CA VAL A 830 35.97 21.73 11.84
C VAL A 830 35.38 22.47 13.02
N LEU A 831 34.18 22.09 13.41
CA LEU A 831 33.55 22.52 14.64
C LEU A 831 34.03 21.63 15.79
N GLN A 832 34.73 22.23 16.75
CA GLN A 832 35.20 21.48 17.92
C GLN A 832 34.01 20.99 18.76
N PRO A 833 34.07 19.77 19.32
CA PRO A 833 33.04 19.30 20.21
C PRO A 833 32.93 20.27 21.38
N LYS A 834 31.74 20.83 21.60
CA LYS A 834 31.48 21.64 22.79
C LYS A 834 31.76 20.73 23.97
N ALA A 835 32.73 21.09 24.83
CA ALA A 835 33.07 20.30 26.00
C ALA A 835 31.75 19.93 26.70
N ARG A 836 31.46 18.62 26.80
CA ARG A 836 30.37 18.12 27.64
C ARG A 836 30.48 18.88 28.93
N SER A 837 29.47 19.69 29.26
CA SER A 837 29.38 20.26 30.59
C SER A 837 29.50 19.08 31.53
N THR A 838 30.59 19.05 32.29
CA THR A 838 30.76 18.12 33.40
C THR A 838 29.46 18.13 34.16
N SER A 839 28.88 16.95 34.34
CA SER A 839 27.68 16.69 35.13
C SER A 839 27.62 17.61 36.34
N THR A 840 26.87 18.70 36.22
CA THR A 840 26.08 19.16 37.34
C THR A 840 24.95 18.18 37.39
N THR A 841 25.01 17.26 38.36
CA THR A 841 23.87 16.52 38.86
C THR A 841 22.76 17.54 39.08
N GLU A 842 21.87 17.70 38.11
CA GLU A 842 20.62 18.37 38.38
C GLU A 842 19.90 17.50 39.42
N PRO A 843 19.34 18.11 40.47
CA PRO A 843 18.66 17.34 41.50
C PRO A 843 17.54 16.53 40.85
N LEU A 844 17.43 15.25 41.19
CA LEU A 844 16.36 14.37 40.69
C LEU A 844 14.98 14.97 40.99
N LEU A 845 13.98 14.67 40.16
CA LEU A 845 12.58 14.88 40.51
C LEU A 845 12.27 14.19 41.85
N VAL A 846 11.57 14.90 42.74
CA VAL A 846 11.21 14.39 44.07
C VAL A 846 9.71 14.19 44.09
N ILE A 847 9.28 12.93 44.13
CA ILE A 847 7.88 12.53 44.24
C ILE A 847 7.70 11.89 45.62
N GLU A 848 7.25 12.68 46.59
CA GLU A 848 7.09 12.25 47.99
C GLU A 848 5.62 12.06 48.33
N GLY A 849 5.27 10.92 48.95
CA GLY A 849 3.92 10.66 49.44
C GLY A 849 2.91 10.28 48.36
N TRP A 850 3.39 9.81 47.20
CA TRP A 850 2.55 9.07 46.27
C TRP A 850 2.19 7.71 46.87
N GLU A 851 0.95 7.28 46.69
CA GLU A 851 0.44 5.99 47.13
C GLU A 851 -0.03 5.20 45.91
N SER A 852 0.28 3.91 45.85
CA SER A 852 -0.22 3.00 44.82
C SER A 852 -1.74 3.11 44.70
N MET A 853 -2.26 2.95 43.48
CA MET A 853 -3.66 3.14 43.07
C MET A 853 -4.09 4.61 42.91
N THR A 854 -3.22 5.57 43.26
CA THR A 854 -3.53 7.00 43.12
C THR A 854 -3.01 7.54 41.79
N PRO A 855 -3.82 8.26 40.99
CA PRO A 855 -3.36 8.87 39.75
C PRO A 855 -2.21 9.86 40.00
N LEU A 856 -1.06 9.60 39.39
CA LEU A 856 0.08 10.51 39.40
C LEU A 856 -0.09 11.52 38.27
N VAL A 857 -0.39 12.78 38.62
CA VAL A 857 -0.77 13.83 37.65
C VAL A 857 0.32 14.86 37.55
N ILE A 858 0.97 14.96 36.38
CA ILE A 858 2.10 15.84 36.14
C ILE A 858 1.65 17.09 35.40
N ARG A 859 1.88 18.26 36.00
CA ARG A 859 1.65 19.54 35.36
C ARG A 859 2.86 19.93 34.50
N THR A 860 2.67 20.00 33.19
CA THR A 860 3.70 20.51 32.26
C THR A 860 3.34 21.88 31.69
N ASP A 861 2.08 22.29 31.75
CA ASP A 861 1.65 23.63 31.37
C ASP A 861 1.20 24.44 32.60
N PHE A 862 1.83 25.60 32.79
CA PHE A 862 1.60 26.50 33.93
C PHE A 862 0.87 27.79 33.52
N THR A 863 0.21 27.80 32.36
CA THR A 863 -0.41 29.02 31.79
C THR A 863 -1.75 29.37 32.40
N ASP A 864 -2.47 28.40 32.96
CA ASP A 864 -3.80 28.59 33.54
C ASP A 864 -3.93 27.81 34.87
N ASP A 865 -3.89 28.54 36.00
CA ASP A 865 -4.07 27.98 37.34
C ASP A 865 -5.54 27.63 37.63
N ASP A 866 -6.50 28.31 36.99
CA ASP A 866 -7.93 28.06 37.18
C ASP A 866 -8.35 26.76 36.47
N ALA A 867 -7.81 26.50 35.28
CA ALA A 867 -7.96 25.22 34.59
C ALA A 867 -7.33 24.07 35.39
N TRP A 868 -6.14 24.28 35.96
CA TRP A 868 -5.47 23.30 36.83
C TRP A 868 -6.30 22.96 38.07
N ASN A 869 -6.89 23.95 38.74
CA ASN A 869 -7.74 23.71 39.89
C ASN A 869 -9.04 22.98 39.51
N ARG A 870 -9.67 23.33 38.38
CA ARG A 870 -10.87 22.63 37.86
C ARG A 870 -10.56 21.18 37.49
N LEU A 871 -9.39 20.92 36.93
CA LEU A 871 -8.92 19.58 36.60
C LEU A 871 -8.87 18.72 37.87
N LEU A 872 -8.17 19.18 38.92
CA LEU A 872 -8.08 18.46 40.19
C LEU A 872 -9.44 18.28 40.86
N GLU A 873 -10.35 19.25 40.74
CA GLU A 873 -11.74 19.09 41.21
C GLU A 873 -12.51 18.03 40.42
N GLN A 874 -12.34 17.98 39.09
CA GLN A 874 -13.01 16.99 38.25
C GLN A 874 -12.51 15.58 38.54
N MET A 875 -11.20 15.39 38.74
CA MET A 875 -10.61 14.10 39.11
C MET A 875 -11.08 13.56 40.46
N ARG A 876 -11.44 14.45 41.41
CA ARG A 876 -12.03 14.08 42.70
C ARG A 876 -13.49 13.65 42.59
N THR A 877 -14.10 13.77 41.41
CA THR A 877 -15.49 13.34 41.21
C THR A 877 -15.49 11.81 41.20
N PRO A 878 -16.27 11.15 42.09
CA PRO A 878 -16.28 9.70 42.16
C PRO A 878 -16.78 9.09 40.84
N TRP A 879 -15.99 8.18 40.30
CA TRP A 879 -16.32 7.39 39.13
C TRP A 879 -17.03 6.10 39.58
N ILE A 880 -18.34 5.99 39.29
CA ILE A 880 -19.26 4.87 39.59
C ILE A 880 -19.16 4.35 41.03
N ASP A 881 -20.04 4.83 41.93
CA ASP A 881 -20.25 4.35 43.32
C ASP A 881 -19.01 4.21 44.24
N ASN A 882 -17.81 4.63 43.80
CA ASN A 882 -16.57 4.61 44.58
C ASN A 882 -16.43 5.85 45.48
N ASP A 883 -15.63 5.73 46.54
CA ASP A 883 -15.23 6.89 47.34
C ASP A 883 -14.30 7.81 46.52
N PRO A 884 -14.45 9.15 46.64
CA PRO A 884 -13.58 10.08 45.93
C PRO A 884 -12.12 9.93 46.39
N VAL A 885 -11.21 9.75 45.42
CA VAL A 885 -9.77 9.65 45.65
C VAL A 885 -9.10 10.94 45.22
N ASP A 886 -8.20 11.46 46.05
CA ASP A 886 -7.41 12.64 45.71
C ASP A 886 -6.29 12.25 44.74
N PRO A 887 -6.19 12.84 43.53
CA PRO A 887 -5.04 12.62 42.66
C PRO A 887 -3.75 13.15 43.32
N HIS A 888 -2.59 12.62 42.92
CA HIS A 888 -1.29 13.07 43.40
C HIS A 888 -0.66 14.07 42.40
N PRO A 889 -0.72 15.40 42.65
CA PRO A 889 -0.21 16.39 41.71
C PRO A 889 1.30 16.59 41.82
N VAL A 890 2.00 16.49 40.69
CA VAL A 890 3.39 16.93 40.52
C VAL A 890 3.39 18.26 39.77
N THR A 891 3.82 19.32 40.45
CA THR A 891 3.84 20.70 39.92
C THR A 891 5.24 21.30 39.86
N ASP A 892 6.27 20.45 39.70
CA ASP A 892 7.65 20.88 39.61
C ASP A 892 7.84 21.81 38.38
N PRO A 893 8.22 23.09 38.58
CA PRO A 893 8.38 24.05 37.49
C PRO A 893 9.42 23.63 36.44
N ARG A 894 10.31 22.69 36.74
CA ARG A 894 11.27 22.13 35.79
C ARG A 894 10.61 21.35 34.66
N LEU A 895 9.41 20.84 34.90
CA LEU A 895 8.62 20.11 33.91
C LEU A 895 7.81 21.05 33.01
N ALA A 896 7.95 22.38 33.18
CA ALA A 896 7.27 23.36 32.34
C ALA A 896 7.68 23.23 30.86
N GLY A 897 6.73 22.83 30.01
CA GLY A 897 6.95 22.58 28.58
C GLY A 897 7.78 21.32 28.28
N ALA A 898 8.01 20.44 29.26
CA ALA A 898 8.70 19.18 29.06
C ALA A 898 7.90 18.26 28.11
N THR A 899 8.62 17.50 27.27
CA THR A 899 7.99 16.49 26.41
C THR A 899 7.57 15.27 27.22
N THR A 900 6.67 14.46 26.67
CA THR A 900 6.23 13.21 27.31
C THR A 900 7.40 12.32 27.72
N GLU A 901 8.38 12.16 26.84
CA GLU A 901 9.56 11.32 27.04
C GLU A 901 10.47 11.86 28.17
N GLN A 902 10.54 13.19 28.30
CA GLN A 902 11.29 13.85 29.38
C GLN A 902 10.60 13.67 30.72
N VAL A 903 9.28 13.85 30.76
CA VAL A 903 8.48 13.64 31.98
C VAL A 903 8.58 12.19 32.44
N LEU A 904 8.45 11.24 31.50
CA LEU A 904 8.52 9.81 31.79
C LEU A 904 9.86 9.42 32.40
N ARG A 905 10.96 9.91 31.82
CA ARG A 905 12.31 9.69 32.35
C ARG A 905 12.49 10.25 33.76
N GLU A 906 12.08 11.50 33.99
CA GLU A 906 12.18 12.13 35.31
C GLU A 906 11.32 11.40 36.36
N VAL A 907 10.16 10.87 35.98
CA VAL A 907 9.31 10.07 36.88
C VAL A 907 9.92 8.70 37.16
N CYS A 908 10.40 7.97 36.14
CA CYS A 908 11.03 6.66 36.32
C CYS A 908 12.34 6.75 37.11
N ASP A 909 13.09 7.84 36.97
CA ASP A 909 14.29 8.11 37.77
C ASP A 909 13.93 8.46 39.23
N ALA A 910 12.79 9.12 39.47
CA ALA A 910 12.29 9.47 40.80
C ALA A 910 11.63 8.30 41.54
N LEU A 911 10.91 7.44 40.81
CA LEU A 911 10.19 6.26 41.30
C LEU A 911 10.62 5.04 40.47
N PRO A 912 11.78 4.43 40.77
CA PRO A 912 12.23 3.23 40.05
C PRO A 912 11.38 2.01 40.43
N GLN A 913 11.30 1.02 39.52
CA GLN A 913 10.51 -0.18 39.76
C GLN A 913 10.92 -0.93 41.05
N PRO A 914 9.96 -1.50 41.79
CA PRO A 914 8.55 -1.69 41.45
C PRO A 914 7.62 -0.53 41.90
N GLU A 915 8.18 0.61 42.31
CA GLU A 915 7.40 1.73 42.89
C GLU A 915 6.85 2.70 41.83
N THR A 916 7.06 2.39 40.54
CA THR A 916 6.54 3.16 39.40
C THR A 916 5.06 2.82 39.16
N PRO A 917 4.16 3.81 39.03
CA PRO A 917 2.76 3.56 38.68
C PRO A 917 2.67 2.98 37.26
N GLY A 918 1.72 2.09 36.96
CA GLY A 918 1.56 1.55 35.59
C GLY A 918 1.26 2.61 34.51
N ALA A 919 0.74 3.78 34.91
CA ALA A 919 0.55 4.93 34.03
C ALA A 919 0.72 6.26 34.77
N ILE A 920 1.12 7.28 34.00
CA ILE A 920 1.16 8.68 34.44
C ILE A 920 0.20 9.55 33.62
N PHE A 921 -0.29 10.64 34.21
CA PHE A 921 -1.25 11.53 33.55
C PHE A 921 -0.67 12.93 33.41
N ILE A 922 -0.46 13.39 32.18
CA ILE A 922 0.16 14.68 31.89
C ILE A 922 -0.92 15.73 31.59
N ALA A 923 -0.88 16.82 32.36
CA ALA A 923 -1.67 18.02 32.14
C ALA A 923 -0.85 19.05 31.37
N ASP A 924 -1.01 19.02 30.04
CA ASP A 924 -0.25 19.84 29.10
C ASP A 924 -1.08 21.02 28.54
N ALA A 925 -0.54 21.70 27.54
CA ALA A 925 -1.20 22.87 26.94
C ALA A 925 -2.59 22.56 26.36
N ILE A 926 -2.88 21.31 25.97
CA ILE A 926 -4.21 20.91 25.50
C ILE A 926 -5.16 20.78 26.69
N THR A 927 -4.72 20.12 27.76
CA THR A 927 -5.47 20.00 29.02
C THR A 927 -5.87 21.38 29.56
N MET A 928 -4.96 22.36 29.54
CA MET A 928 -5.24 23.69 30.08
C MET A 928 -6.15 24.55 29.20
N ARG A 929 -6.27 24.25 27.90
CA ARG A 929 -7.03 25.07 26.93
C ARG A 929 -8.43 24.56 26.66
N GLU A 930 -8.61 23.25 26.66
CA GLU A 930 -9.88 22.65 26.28
C GLU A 930 -10.90 22.65 27.43
N PRO A 931 -12.19 22.89 27.14
CA PRO A 931 -13.23 22.95 28.19
C PRO A 931 -13.37 21.66 29.01
N GLU A 932 -13.13 20.50 28.37
CA GLU A 932 -13.26 19.16 28.94
C GLU A 932 -12.01 18.69 29.69
N LEU A 933 -10.94 19.50 29.69
CA LEU A 933 -9.68 19.27 30.40
C LEU A 933 -9.04 17.88 30.14
N PRO A 934 -8.90 17.42 28.88
CA PRO A 934 -8.46 16.05 28.60
C PRO A 934 -7.00 15.82 29.04
N LEU A 935 -6.79 14.83 29.90
CA LEU A 935 -5.46 14.40 30.37
C LEU A 935 -4.81 13.48 29.34
N LEU A 936 -3.49 13.56 29.18
CA LEU A 936 -2.72 12.58 28.42
C LEU A 936 -2.28 11.46 29.36
N ALA A 937 -2.88 10.27 29.24
CA ALA A 937 -2.35 9.06 29.87
C ALA A 937 -1.15 8.55 29.08
N VAL A 938 -0.14 8.09 29.80
CA VAL A 938 1.10 7.54 29.25
C VAL A 938 1.50 6.33 30.08
N THR A 939 1.71 5.18 29.43
CA THR A 939 2.20 3.97 30.12
C THR A 939 3.64 4.15 30.57
N THR A 940 3.97 3.60 31.74
CA THR A 940 5.37 3.57 32.21
C THR A 940 6.12 2.31 31.80
N GLU A 941 5.46 1.40 31.11
CA GLU A 941 6.11 0.23 30.48
C GLU A 941 6.91 0.62 29.24
N TRP A 942 6.55 1.76 28.64
CA TRP A 942 7.33 2.40 27.59
C TRP A 942 8.55 3.10 28.21
N ASP A 943 9.74 2.88 27.66
CA ASP A 943 10.99 3.48 28.12
C ASP A 943 11.25 4.88 27.53
N GLY A 944 10.31 5.39 26.73
CA GLY A 944 10.42 6.67 26.04
C GLY A 944 11.33 6.63 24.81
N LEU A 945 11.81 5.44 24.40
CA LEU A 945 12.56 5.23 23.17
C LEU A 945 11.61 4.75 22.04
N PRO A 946 11.96 4.99 20.77
CA PRO A 946 11.25 4.37 19.66
C PRO A 946 11.32 2.84 19.78
N PHE A 947 10.23 2.16 19.43
CA PHE A 947 10.22 0.69 19.31
C PHE A 947 11.27 0.23 18.31
N GLU A 948 11.98 -0.86 18.61
CA GLU A 948 12.86 -1.52 17.64
C GLU A 948 11.99 -2.33 16.64
N GLU A 949 12.50 -2.64 15.44
CA GLU A 949 11.74 -3.33 14.37
C GLU A 949 11.14 -4.70 14.78
N GLU A 950 11.62 -5.28 15.89
CA GLU A 950 11.19 -6.57 16.42
C GLU A 950 10.21 -6.46 17.60
N ASP A 951 9.95 -5.25 18.13
CA ASP A 951 9.04 -5.04 19.25
C ASP A 951 7.57 -5.02 18.78
N GLU A 952 6.69 -5.68 19.53
CA GLU A 952 5.25 -5.57 19.30
C GLU A 952 4.81 -4.13 19.60
N GLU A 953 4.37 -3.39 18.58
CA GLU A 953 3.88 -2.02 18.74
C GLU A 953 2.62 -2.01 19.62
N PHE A 954 2.67 -1.28 20.73
CA PHE A 954 1.53 -1.13 21.63
C PHE A 954 1.22 0.33 21.95
N ILE A 955 0.01 0.58 22.45
CA ILE A 955 -0.48 1.93 22.68
C ILE A 955 0.26 2.54 23.87
N THR A 956 1.16 3.49 23.60
CA THR A 956 1.97 4.12 24.65
C THR A 956 1.30 5.31 25.33
N GLN A 957 0.31 5.93 24.68
CA GLN A 957 -0.38 7.12 25.20
C GLN A 957 -1.73 7.37 24.52
N PHE A 958 -2.69 7.89 25.26
CA PHE A 958 -4.00 8.35 24.75
C PHE A 958 -4.60 9.45 25.64
N ARG A 959 -5.67 10.12 25.18
CA ARG A 959 -6.35 11.18 25.94
C ARG A 959 -7.57 10.64 26.67
N LEU A 960 -7.88 11.19 27.83
CA LEU A 960 -9.04 10.80 28.62
C LEU A 960 -9.66 11.96 29.39
N VAL A 961 -10.92 11.78 29.77
CA VAL A 961 -11.61 12.70 30.69
C VAL A 961 -11.03 12.55 32.10
N PRO A 962 -10.80 13.64 32.85
CA PRO A 962 -10.07 13.60 34.11
C PRO A 962 -10.55 12.58 35.14
N ASP A 963 -11.86 12.31 35.21
CA ASP A 963 -12.47 11.37 36.16
C ASP A 963 -12.20 9.88 35.83
N ALA A 964 -11.72 9.54 34.63
CA ALA A 964 -11.35 8.17 34.26
C ALA A 964 -9.95 7.76 34.76
N ALA A 965 -9.10 8.72 35.14
CA ALA A 965 -7.71 8.42 35.52
C ALA A 965 -7.61 7.47 36.74
N ILE A 966 -8.55 7.56 37.68
CA ILE A 966 -8.58 6.73 38.89
C ILE A 966 -8.84 5.26 38.56
N GLU A 967 -9.73 4.99 37.61
CA GLU A 967 -10.02 3.63 37.16
C GLU A 967 -8.78 2.98 36.54
N ILE A 968 -8.10 3.72 35.67
CA ILE A 968 -6.90 3.24 34.98
C ILE A 968 -5.79 2.97 36.00
N SER A 969 -5.49 3.92 36.89
CA SER A 969 -4.48 3.69 37.95
C SER A 969 -4.83 2.51 38.84
N THR A 970 -6.11 2.34 39.20
CA THR A 970 -6.58 1.25 40.06
C THR A 970 -6.43 -0.10 39.36
N ASN A 971 -6.87 -0.22 38.10
CA ASN A 971 -6.83 -1.49 37.39
C ASN A 971 -5.43 -1.90 36.96
N LEU A 972 -4.56 -0.95 36.60
CA LEU A 972 -3.16 -1.24 36.27
C LEU A 972 -2.37 -1.69 37.50
N ASP A 973 -2.49 -0.98 38.63
CA ASP A 973 -1.77 -1.36 39.86
C ASP A 973 -2.30 -2.69 40.45
N LEU A 974 -3.56 -3.06 40.21
CA LEU A 974 -4.11 -4.38 40.55
C LEU A 974 -3.81 -5.46 39.52
N ALA A 975 -3.25 -5.10 38.36
CA ALA A 975 -3.10 -5.96 37.20
C ALA A 975 -4.43 -6.66 36.79
N ASN A 976 -5.54 -5.92 36.82
CA ASN A 976 -6.85 -6.39 36.39
C ASN A 976 -7.07 -6.25 34.87
N MET A 977 -6.47 -5.21 34.27
CA MET A 977 -6.56 -4.84 32.86
C MET A 977 -5.24 -4.22 32.44
N ASP A 978 -4.89 -4.35 31.17
CA ASP A 978 -3.68 -3.78 30.61
C ASP A 978 -3.93 -2.35 30.10
N PHE A 979 -2.86 -1.56 29.88
CA PHE A 979 -3.00 -0.16 29.49
C PHE A 979 -3.72 0.02 28.15
N GLU A 980 -3.55 -0.96 27.24
CA GLU A 980 -4.18 -1.00 25.92
C GLU A 980 -5.68 -1.22 25.95
N ASP A 981 -6.20 -1.99 26.92
CA ASP A 981 -7.64 -2.25 27.05
C ASP A 981 -8.43 -0.94 27.21
N PHE A 982 -7.85 0.04 27.93
CA PHE A 982 -8.45 1.36 28.13
C PHE A 982 -8.37 2.26 26.88
N ALA A 983 -7.48 1.96 25.94
CA ALA A 983 -7.37 2.73 24.71
C ALA A 983 -8.39 2.28 23.64
N GLU A 984 -8.79 1.00 23.66
CA GLU A 984 -9.75 0.43 22.71
C GLU A 984 -11.22 0.62 23.12
N GLU A 985 -11.53 0.69 24.42
CA GLU A 985 -12.91 0.73 24.94
C GLU A 985 -13.66 2.07 24.77
N GLY A 986 -13.08 3.09 24.11
CA GLY A 986 -13.80 4.33 23.86
C GLY A 986 -14.11 5.14 25.13
N VAL A 987 -13.12 5.25 26.02
CA VAL A 987 -13.15 5.96 27.33
C VAL A 987 -13.45 7.48 27.22
N TYR A 988 -13.85 7.97 26.05
CA TYR A 988 -14.29 9.35 25.79
C TYR A 988 -15.77 9.59 26.10
N GLU A 989 -16.58 8.55 26.31
CA GLU A 989 -18.02 8.71 26.56
C GLU A 989 -18.40 8.30 27.99
N ARG A 990 -18.90 9.26 28.79
CA ARG A 990 -19.74 8.90 29.93
C ARG A 990 -20.94 8.12 29.39
N MET A 991 -21.11 6.88 29.81
CA MET A 991 -22.43 6.25 29.77
C MET A 991 -23.37 7.08 30.64
N THR A 992 -24.17 7.95 30.02
CA THR A 992 -25.23 8.72 30.67
C THR A 992 -26.38 7.86 31.14
#